data_AF-A0A9P5TSY8-F1
#
_entry.id   AF-A0A9P5TSY8-F1
#
_cell.length_a   1.000
_cell.length_b   1.000
_cell.length_c   1.000
_cell.angle_alpha   90.00
_cell.angle_beta   90.00
_cell.angle_gamma   90.00
#
_symmetry.space_group_name_H-M   'P 1'
#
loop_
_entity.id
_entity.type
_entity.pdbx_description
1 polymer ?
#
loop_
_entity_poly.entity_id
_entity_poly.type
_entity_poly.pdbx_seq_one_letter_code
_entity_poly.pdbx_strand_id
1 'polypeptide(L)'
;MGKRHPIWQYFIAGTKQNGSHLQAHCIGCVEAQQPEGLAIDLTNNNPEKLKLSSESWVIEGVLMPHGHQPWSLIAVFILIRVLACKKDVGGMLGVKESMAAHILGKAGPGVLPKKKQGRDKEDSGDVPAQKRKIIAKVENHMKQTQLKVFRGIQVPFTAEQVPVVQAQFLRVTVIPSRYQISGPLLDDANATVTQNMKKTLQGEYAVIASDGWKDDSQNAITSVNLTVEGKCYLIDLIPATAHKKDGASMCLAFEKMIDKAEDDYGIVVVGFCCDNDGGNYFEEDEEATEVTKRATALIGWINNHGRVCSVFDEVQAESSTPPGQILAYLDIIDGQVGAEKNTKKLKLEAEAEENCEQIEDGSFWHSLGTNLNQGDAMQPDQAVLTFAGIYLYFKNHSKPLVAAGMKKRIEKRWKAMDQPMFILTLMLNPFEGLSHFGDQAEVSQFTLNTILLQVSRKIVNELFQDTEVQRIMNDTKEAEISTAFLGYLGGTGAFADWERNKESFQQVHGDNPLAVWKVFRTNSSVAELTNFAIMLLSISVNQAGLERNFSDLKIKKTWLLEKMSKVSASIRASHKEEGLIEDCKKRKNHKDSKLGELLVVLHYADLLEEDEVMTSQAGENSGGWRKEMLKWVQKEHEEDLDLDSTIAESVANAAYGRNWSRWLPRSLELLFGGVKRLIRMSRDDGS
;
A
#
# COMPACT_ATOMS: atom_id res chain seq x y z
N MET A 1 -12.64 -9.39 46.95
CA MET A 1 -12.19 -10.26 45.83
C MET A 1 -13.12 -10.02 44.66
N GLY A 2 -12.61 -9.54 43.53
CA GLY A 2 -13.42 -9.22 42.34
C GLY A 2 -14.02 -10.46 41.70
N LYS A 3 -15.24 -10.34 41.15
CA LYS A 3 -15.86 -11.43 40.36
C LYS A 3 -14.95 -11.78 39.19
N ARG A 4 -14.54 -13.05 39.08
CA ARG A 4 -13.75 -13.54 37.93
C ARG A 4 -14.61 -13.44 36.67
N HIS A 5 -13.97 -13.11 35.54
CA HIS A 5 -14.61 -13.07 34.23
C HIS A 5 -15.20 -14.45 33.88
N PRO A 6 -16.40 -14.55 33.29
CA PRO A 6 -17.07 -15.84 33.00
C PRO A 6 -16.21 -16.83 32.21
N ILE A 7 -15.30 -16.33 31.38
CA ILE A 7 -14.38 -17.18 30.60
C ILE A 7 -13.52 -18.12 31.47
N TRP A 8 -13.19 -17.72 32.70
CA TRP A 8 -12.35 -18.51 33.59
C TRP A 8 -13.04 -19.77 34.13
N GLN A 9 -14.33 -19.98 33.84
CA GLN A 9 -15.01 -21.25 34.15
C GLN A 9 -14.62 -22.39 33.20
N TYR A 10 -13.94 -22.10 32.09
CA TYR A 10 -13.50 -23.08 31.10
C TYR A 10 -12.00 -23.43 31.19
N PHE A 11 -11.29 -22.85 32.17
CA PHE A 11 -9.84 -22.98 32.30
C PHE A 11 -9.43 -23.35 33.72
N ILE A 12 -8.47 -24.27 33.84
CA ILE A 12 -7.80 -24.65 35.09
C ILE A 12 -6.50 -23.85 35.17
N ALA A 13 -6.27 -23.18 36.31
CA ALA A 13 -5.00 -22.49 36.54
C ALA A 13 -3.88 -23.51 36.73
N GLY A 14 -2.88 -23.47 35.85
CA GLY A 14 -1.64 -24.23 35.92
C GLY A 14 -0.57 -23.54 36.77
N THR A 15 0.69 -23.90 36.50
CA THR A 15 1.83 -23.38 37.26
C THR A 15 2.05 -21.89 37.01
N LYS A 16 2.67 -21.24 38.00
CA LYS A 16 2.96 -19.80 37.94
C LYS A 16 4.21 -19.60 37.08
N GLN A 17 4.04 -18.99 35.90
CA GLN A 17 5.13 -18.79 34.95
C GLN A 17 6.08 -17.68 35.40
N ASN A 18 5.54 -16.64 36.04
CA ASN A 18 6.33 -15.57 36.69
C ASN A 18 5.48 -14.82 37.74
N GLY A 19 6.00 -13.72 38.30
CA GLY A 19 5.33 -12.97 39.38
C GLY A 19 3.88 -12.57 39.13
N SER A 20 3.48 -12.39 37.86
CA SER A 20 2.16 -11.89 37.44
C SER A 20 1.36 -12.84 36.53
N HIS A 21 1.95 -13.91 35.99
CA HIS A 21 1.27 -14.81 35.04
C HIS A 21 1.14 -16.25 35.57
N LEU A 22 -0.04 -16.84 35.35
CA LEU A 22 -0.34 -18.25 35.56
C LEU A 22 -0.59 -18.89 34.21
N GLN A 23 -0.04 -20.07 33.97
CA GLN A 23 -0.44 -20.91 32.84
C GLN A 23 -1.91 -21.30 33.01
N ALA A 24 -2.66 -21.45 31.93
CA ALA A 24 -4.07 -21.86 31.98
C ALA A 24 -4.29 -23.03 31.01
N HIS A 25 -4.95 -24.07 31.48
CA HIS A 25 -5.27 -25.27 30.69
C HIS A 25 -6.77 -25.30 30.42
N CYS A 26 -7.17 -25.46 29.15
CA CYS A 26 -8.58 -25.61 28.78
C CYS A 26 -9.12 -26.93 29.33
N ILE A 27 -10.25 -26.90 30.04
CA ILE A 27 -10.88 -28.09 30.63
C ILE A 27 -11.18 -29.14 29.55
N GLY A 28 -11.71 -28.74 28.40
CA GLY A 28 -12.03 -29.67 27.31
C GLY A 28 -10.81 -30.37 26.71
N CYS A 29 -9.65 -29.70 26.68
CA CYS A 29 -8.41 -30.34 26.21
C CYS A 29 -7.87 -31.36 27.23
N VAL A 30 -8.00 -31.05 28.52
CA VAL A 30 -7.63 -31.96 29.61
C VAL A 30 -8.53 -33.21 29.61
N GLU A 31 -9.84 -33.03 29.41
CA GLU A 31 -10.79 -34.15 29.29
C GLU A 31 -10.53 -35.00 28.04
N ALA A 32 -10.24 -34.37 26.89
CA ALA A 32 -10.03 -35.09 25.63
C ALA A 32 -8.74 -35.91 25.59
N GLN A 33 -7.70 -35.50 26.32
CA GLN A 33 -6.40 -36.19 26.37
C GLN A 33 -6.23 -37.06 27.62
N GLN A 34 -7.26 -37.17 28.46
CA GLN A 34 -7.23 -37.98 29.68
C GLN A 34 -7.12 -39.47 29.34
N PRO A 35 -6.10 -40.19 29.83
CA PRO A 35 -6.01 -41.63 29.64
C PRO A 35 -7.21 -42.35 30.24
N GLU A 36 -7.73 -43.37 29.53
CA GLU A 36 -8.82 -44.22 30.05
C GLU A 36 -8.41 -44.83 31.41
N GLY A 37 -9.22 -44.57 32.44
CA GLY A 37 -9.05 -45.14 33.78
C GLY A 37 -8.50 -44.20 34.86
N LEU A 38 -8.10 -42.96 34.55
CA LEU A 38 -7.58 -42.02 35.53
C LEU A 38 -8.62 -40.94 35.88
N ALA A 39 -9.44 -41.11 36.92
CA ALA A 39 -10.45 -40.10 37.29
C ALA A 39 -9.80 -38.85 37.91
N ILE A 40 -9.87 -37.71 37.21
CA ILE A 40 -9.49 -36.39 37.72
C ILE A 40 -10.75 -35.71 38.26
N ASP A 41 -10.78 -35.41 39.56
CA ASP A 41 -11.88 -34.66 40.17
C ASP A 41 -11.75 -33.15 39.86
N LEU A 42 -12.36 -32.73 38.76
CA LEU A 42 -12.41 -31.35 38.30
C LEU A 42 -13.37 -30.46 39.12
N THR A 43 -14.16 -31.04 40.04
CA THR A 43 -15.15 -30.29 40.82
C THR A 43 -14.56 -29.60 42.05
N ASN A 44 -13.32 -29.94 42.41
CA ASN A 44 -12.66 -29.42 43.60
C ASN A 44 -11.86 -28.15 43.28
N ASN A 45 -12.45 -26.98 43.52
CA ASN A 45 -11.87 -25.64 43.30
C ASN A 45 -10.65 -25.30 44.21
N ASN A 46 -9.95 -26.29 44.76
CA ASN A 46 -8.75 -26.07 45.56
C ASN A 46 -7.48 -26.16 44.69
N PRO A 47 -6.88 -25.02 44.29
CA PRO A 47 -5.71 -24.98 43.39
C PRO A 47 -4.46 -25.63 43.98
N GLU A 48 -4.39 -25.88 45.29
CA GLU A 48 -3.24 -26.55 45.91
C GLU A 48 -3.25 -28.08 45.72
N LYS A 49 -4.41 -28.68 45.43
CA LYS A 49 -4.55 -30.13 45.21
C LYS A 49 -4.50 -30.54 43.74
N LEU A 50 -4.71 -29.60 42.81
CA LEU A 50 -4.57 -29.81 41.36
C LEU A 50 -3.18 -29.38 40.89
N LYS A 51 -2.13 -30.06 41.36
CA LYS A 51 -0.80 -29.94 40.74
C LYS A 51 -0.69 -30.96 39.61
N LEU A 52 -1.05 -30.54 38.40
CA LEU A 52 -0.58 -31.21 37.18
C LEU A 52 0.95 -31.03 37.16
N SER A 53 1.70 -32.08 37.49
CA SER A 53 3.16 -32.02 37.39
C SER A 53 3.54 -31.90 35.92
N SER A 54 4.60 -31.15 35.64
CA SER A 54 5.16 -30.92 34.30
C SER A 54 5.63 -32.19 33.56
N GLU A 55 5.38 -33.38 34.10
CA GLU A 55 5.80 -34.68 33.56
C GLU A 55 4.64 -35.58 33.12
N SER A 56 3.44 -35.04 32.88
CA SER A 56 2.29 -35.90 32.59
C SER A 56 1.46 -35.40 31.40
N TRP A 57 1.63 -36.11 30.27
CA TRP A 57 0.81 -36.22 29.04
C TRP A 57 0.40 -34.96 28.27
N VAL A 58 0.56 -33.77 28.83
CA VAL A 58 0.33 -32.49 28.15
C VAL A 58 1.69 -31.91 27.72
N ILE A 59 2.37 -32.54 26.75
CA ILE A 59 3.60 -31.97 26.14
C ILE A 59 3.44 -31.89 24.62
N GLU A 60 3.61 -30.65 24.14
CA GLU A 60 4.19 -30.19 22.88
C GLU A 60 4.16 -31.17 21.69
N GLY A 61 3.22 -30.95 20.78
CA GLY A 61 3.24 -31.54 19.44
C GLY A 61 4.36 -30.98 18.58
N VAL A 62 5.57 -31.51 18.75
CA VAL A 62 6.68 -31.39 17.79
C VAL A 62 6.47 -32.43 16.69
N LEU A 63 6.33 -31.95 15.45
CA LEU A 63 6.27 -32.71 14.22
C LEU A 63 7.57 -33.50 14.00
N MET A 64 7.47 -34.83 13.86
CA MET A 64 8.43 -35.67 13.15
C MET A 64 7.69 -36.69 12.27
N PRO A 65 8.25 -37.09 11.12
CA PRO A 65 7.48 -37.65 10.01
C PRO A 65 7.55 -39.18 9.97
N HIS A 66 6.40 -39.85 9.87
CA HIS A 66 6.31 -41.17 9.26
C HIS A 66 5.00 -41.35 8.49
N GLY A 67 5.12 -41.51 7.18
CA GLY A 67 4.52 -42.62 6.44
C GLY A 67 3.00 -42.67 6.27
N HIS A 68 2.56 -42.22 5.09
CA HIS A 68 1.39 -42.68 4.32
C HIS A 68 -0.05 -42.53 4.86
N GLN A 69 -0.80 -41.74 4.09
CA GLN A 69 -2.26 -41.60 3.91
C GLN A 69 -3.01 -40.56 4.78
N PRO A 70 -3.78 -39.64 4.15
CA PRO A 70 -4.46 -38.55 4.86
C PRO A 70 -5.84 -38.98 5.39
N TRP A 71 -6.00 -38.96 6.72
CA TRP A 71 -7.30 -38.91 7.37
C TRP A 71 -7.70 -37.44 7.58
N SER A 72 -8.32 -36.81 6.59
CA SER A 72 -8.95 -35.50 6.75
C SER A 72 -10.46 -35.64 6.59
N LEU A 73 -11.18 -36.06 7.65
CA LEU A 73 -12.66 -35.96 7.66
C LEU A 73 -13.38 -36.11 9.04
N ILE A 74 -12.74 -36.01 10.21
CA ILE A 74 -13.46 -36.24 11.49
C ILE A 74 -13.40 -35.08 12.52
N ALA A 75 -12.65 -34.00 12.31
CA ALA A 75 -12.52 -32.94 13.33
C ALA A 75 -13.46 -31.71 13.19
N VAL A 76 -14.31 -31.62 12.16
CA VAL A 76 -15.13 -30.40 11.90
C VAL A 76 -16.57 -30.49 12.42
N PHE A 77 -17.00 -31.62 12.97
CA PHE A 77 -18.42 -31.84 13.31
C PHE A 77 -18.89 -31.40 14.71
N ILE A 78 -18.09 -30.69 15.52
CA ILE A 78 -18.48 -30.36 16.91
C ILE A 78 -18.71 -28.85 17.18
N LEU A 79 -18.46 -27.93 16.24
CA LEU A 79 -18.63 -26.48 16.53
C LEU A 79 -19.89 -25.81 15.97
N ILE A 80 -20.83 -26.56 15.36
CA ILE A 80 -22.11 -26.00 14.88
C ILE A 80 -23.28 -26.58 15.70
N ARG A 81 -23.39 -26.17 16.97
CA ARG A 81 -24.64 -26.35 17.75
C ARG A 81 -24.82 -25.43 18.97
N VAL A 82 -24.38 -24.18 18.92
CA VAL A 82 -24.63 -23.21 20.03
C VAL A 82 -25.28 -21.89 19.60
N LEU A 83 -25.45 -21.59 18.32
CA LEU A 83 -26.14 -20.35 17.90
C LEU A 83 -27.48 -20.62 17.23
N ALA A 84 -28.43 -21.12 18.03
CA ALA A 84 -29.85 -21.08 17.69
C ALA A 84 -30.69 -20.91 18.98
N CYS A 85 -30.76 -19.69 19.52
CA CYS A 85 -31.86 -19.24 20.36
C CYS A 85 -31.78 -17.72 20.62
N LYS A 86 -32.53 -16.94 19.83
CA LYS A 86 -33.50 -15.93 20.31
C LYS A 86 -33.96 -15.05 19.14
N LYS A 87 -35.07 -15.44 18.53
CA LYS A 87 -36.08 -14.50 18.04
C LYS A 87 -36.98 -14.18 19.25
N ASP A 88 -37.16 -12.91 19.59
CA ASP A 88 -38.43 -12.21 19.35
C ASP A 88 -38.57 -10.86 20.10
N VAL A 89 -39.10 -9.90 19.33
CA VAL A 89 -40.01 -8.80 19.68
C VAL A 89 -39.47 -7.56 20.41
N GLY A 90 -39.68 -6.40 19.76
CA GLY A 90 -39.88 -5.13 20.44
C GLY A 90 -39.51 -3.89 19.62
N GLY A 91 -40.37 -3.48 18.69
CA GLY A 91 -40.23 -2.19 18.00
C GLY A 91 -40.54 -1.01 18.94
N MET A 92 -39.93 0.14 18.68
CA MET A 92 -40.49 1.43 19.10
C MET A 92 -40.02 2.57 18.21
N LEU A 93 -41.00 3.24 17.61
CA LEU A 93 -40.88 4.52 16.91
C LEU A 93 -40.43 5.63 17.86
N GLY A 94 -39.69 6.60 17.30
CA GLY A 94 -39.93 8.02 17.55
C GLY A 94 -39.10 8.69 18.64
N VAL A 95 -37.93 9.23 18.27
CA VAL A 95 -37.32 10.37 18.99
C VAL A 95 -36.68 11.32 17.98
N LYS A 96 -37.45 12.28 17.47
CA LYS A 96 -36.93 13.43 16.70
C LYS A 96 -37.40 14.79 17.22
N GLU A 97 -38.03 14.85 18.39
CA GLU A 97 -38.59 16.08 18.95
C GLU A 97 -38.27 16.20 20.44
N SER A 98 -37.04 16.61 20.80
CA SER A 98 -36.72 16.97 22.20
C SER A 98 -35.55 17.96 22.40
N MET A 99 -34.97 18.56 21.36
CA MET A 99 -33.88 19.54 21.52
C MET A 99 -34.28 21.00 21.25
N ALA A 100 -35.52 21.28 20.85
CA ALA A 100 -35.99 22.64 20.58
C ALA A 100 -36.57 23.39 21.80
N ALA A 101 -36.76 22.73 22.94
CA ALA A 101 -37.44 23.32 24.10
C ALA A 101 -36.50 23.88 25.19
N HIS A 102 -35.17 23.76 25.07
CA HIS A 102 -34.24 24.19 26.13
C HIS A 102 -33.49 25.51 25.87
N ILE A 103 -33.64 26.11 24.67
CA ILE A 103 -32.88 27.31 24.27
C ILE A 103 -33.72 28.60 24.33
N LEU A 104 -35.05 28.52 24.45
CA LEU A 104 -35.92 29.69 24.48
C LEU A 104 -36.83 29.67 25.71
N GLY A 105 -36.33 30.16 26.84
CA GLY A 105 -37.20 30.40 27.99
C GLY A 105 -36.47 30.80 29.26
N LYS A 106 -36.09 32.09 29.37
CA LYS A 106 -36.09 32.87 30.63
C LYS A 106 -35.52 34.28 30.37
N ALA A 107 -36.41 35.21 30.05
CA ALA A 107 -36.19 36.64 30.34
C ALA A 107 -37.52 37.20 30.86
N GLY A 108 -37.52 37.59 32.14
CA GLY A 108 -38.66 38.18 32.82
C GLY A 108 -38.92 39.64 32.39
N PRO A 109 -40.07 40.20 32.81
CA PRO A 109 -40.62 41.42 32.22
C PRO A 109 -40.03 42.68 32.87
N GLY A 110 -39.39 43.53 32.06
CA GLY A 110 -38.86 44.83 32.47
C GLY A 110 -39.47 45.97 31.65
N VAL A 111 -40.50 46.59 32.24
CA VAL A 111 -41.01 47.96 32.08
C VAL A 111 -40.50 48.77 30.86
N LEU A 112 -41.41 48.98 29.90
CA LEU A 112 -41.35 50.00 28.85
C LEU A 112 -41.57 51.41 29.41
N PRO A 113 -40.78 52.44 28.99
CA PRO A 113 -41.26 53.80 28.96
C PRO A 113 -41.82 54.14 27.57
N LYS A 114 -43.05 54.64 27.58
CA LYS A 114 -43.75 55.26 26.44
C LYS A 114 -42.89 56.33 25.78
N LYS A 115 -42.83 56.36 24.43
CA LYS A 115 -42.63 57.60 23.67
C LYS A 115 -43.35 57.60 22.33
N LYS A 116 -44.36 58.48 22.30
CA LYS A 116 -44.94 59.30 21.22
C LYS A 116 -44.71 58.85 19.76
N GLN A 117 -45.84 58.51 19.13
CA GLN A 117 -46.08 58.71 17.70
C GLN A 117 -45.83 60.17 17.32
N GLY A 118 -44.95 60.37 16.35
CA GLY A 118 -44.75 61.59 15.60
C GLY A 118 -44.66 61.20 14.13
N ARG A 119 -45.53 61.81 13.33
CA ARG A 119 -45.70 61.64 11.88
C ARG A 119 -44.55 62.32 11.13
N ASP A 120 -44.40 61.90 9.88
CA ASP A 120 -43.87 62.62 8.72
C ASP A 120 -42.42 62.39 8.27
N LYS A 121 -42.37 62.17 6.94
CA LYS A 121 -41.32 62.46 5.95
C LYS A 121 -40.21 61.43 5.73
N GLU A 122 -40.35 60.78 4.59
CA GLU A 122 -39.26 60.31 3.73
C GLU A 122 -38.21 61.41 3.62
N ASP A 123 -37.04 61.16 4.19
CA ASP A 123 -35.84 61.91 3.90
C ASP A 123 -34.68 60.92 3.81
N SER A 124 -34.04 60.92 2.64
CA SER A 124 -32.86 60.14 2.29
C SER A 124 -31.65 60.68 3.08
N GLY A 125 -31.62 60.38 4.37
CA GLY A 125 -30.58 60.82 5.29
C GLY A 125 -29.52 59.74 5.52
N ASP A 126 -28.28 60.09 5.19
CA ASP A 126 -27.06 59.33 5.50
C ASP A 126 -27.15 58.55 6.82
N VAL A 127 -26.98 57.23 6.73
CA VAL A 127 -26.75 56.38 7.91
C VAL A 127 -25.70 57.05 8.80
N PRO A 128 -26.00 57.33 10.09
CA PRO A 128 -25.11 58.07 10.97
C PRO A 128 -23.72 57.43 10.96
N ALA A 129 -22.67 58.24 10.78
CA ALA A 129 -21.28 57.79 10.66
C ALA A 129 -20.84 56.81 11.77
N GLN A 130 -21.49 56.90 12.94
CA GLN A 130 -21.28 56.02 14.08
C GLN A 130 -21.78 54.58 13.85
N LYS A 131 -22.91 54.39 13.16
CA LYS A 131 -23.42 53.06 12.77
C LYS A 131 -22.55 52.43 11.69
N ARG A 132 -22.08 53.22 10.70
CA ARG A 132 -21.10 52.75 9.69
C ARG A 132 -19.77 52.36 10.34
N LYS A 133 -19.28 53.11 11.33
CA LYS A 133 -18.07 52.75 12.10
C LYS A 133 -18.23 51.45 12.88
N ILE A 134 -19.39 51.21 13.52
CA ILE A 134 -19.63 49.97 14.25
C ILE A 134 -19.70 48.78 13.28
N ILE A 135 -20.42 48.91 12.17
CA ILE A 135 -20.51 47.86 11.15
C ILE A 135 -19.13 47.57 10.55
N ALA A 136 -18.35 48.59 10.15
CA ALA A 136 -17.00 48.41 9.63
C ALA A 136 -16.03 47.82 10.67
N LYS A 137 -16.21 48.13 11.97
CA LYS A 137 -15.40 47.55 13.05
C LYS A 137 -15.76 46.10 13.29
N VAL A 138 -17.04 45.72 13.20
CA VAL A 138 -17.50 44.32 13.28
C VAL A 138 -17.04 43.53 12.05
N GLU A 139 -17.15 44.09 10.84
CA GLU A 139 -16.64 43.47 9.61
C GLU A 139 -15.12 43.29 9.64
N ASN A 140 -14.37 44.31 10.07
CA ASN A 140 -12.93 44.21 10.21
C ASN A 140 -12.54 43.21 11.30
N HIS A 141 -13.24 43.18 12.43
CA HIS A 141 -12.97 42.21 13.49
C HIS A 141 -13.28 40.79 13.02
N MET A 142 -14.42 40.57 12.35
CA MET A 142 -14.78 39.27 11.76
C MET A 142 -13.77 38.83 10.70
N LYS A 143 -13.36 39.72 9.78
CA LYS A 143 -12.29 39.44 8.80
C LYS A 143 -10.98 39.10 9.49
N GLN A 144 -10.61 39.80 10.56
CA GLN A 144 -9.38 39.51 11.33
C GLN A 144 -9.45 38.17 12.07
N THR A 145 -10.58 37.83 12.69
CA THR A 145 -10.76 36.52 13.35
C THR A 145 -10.85 35.39 12.35
N GLN A 146 -11.53 35.56 11.22
CA GLN A 146 -11.52 34.59 10.12
C GLN A 146 -10.08 34.37 9.63
N LEU A 147 -9.35 35.44 9.33
CA LEU A 147 -7.94 35.36 8.91
C LEU A 147 -7.03 34.72 9.97
N LYS A 148 -7.27 34.92 11.28
CA LYS A 148 -6.49 34.28 12.35
C LYS A 148 -6.83 32.80 12.53
N VAL A 149 -8.10 32.42 12.45
CA VAL A 149 -8.53 31.01 12.52
C VAL A 149 -7.98 30.22 11.33
N PHE A 150 -8.03 30.79 10.12
CA PHE A 150 -7.47 30.15 8.93
C PHE A 150 -5.92 30.18 8.90
N ARG A 151 -5.26 31.20 9.47
CA ARG A 151 -3.80 31.17 9.68
C ARG A 151 -3.36 30.09 10.68
N GLY A 152 -4.18 29.77 11.68
CA GLY A 152 -3.89 28.71 12.65
C GLY A 152 -4.15 27.30 12.12
N ILE A 153 -5.14 27.13 11.23
CA ILE A 153 -5.49 25.87 10.59
C ILE A 153 -4.87 25.85 9.19
N GLN A 154 -3.56 25.76 9.11
CA GLN A 154 -2.83 25.70 7.83
C GLN A 154 -3.09 24.38 7.06
N VAL A 155 -4.23 23.69 7.16
CA VAL A 155 -4.44 22.34 6.55
C VAL A 155 -4.35 22.43 5.02
N PRO A 156 -3.64 21.51 4.32
CA PRO A 156 -3.39 21.61 2.90
C PRO A 156 -4.60 21.01 2.22
N PHE A 157 -5.65 21.81 2.11
CA PHE A 157 -6.76 21.48 1.24
C PHE A 157 -6.30 21.76 -0.19
N THR A 158 -6.65 20.89 -1.12
CA THR A 158 -6.51 21.23 -2.54
C THR A 158 -7.29 22.53 -2.82
N ALA A 159 -6.90 23.28 -3.84
CA ALA A 159 -7.58 24.52 -4.20
C ALA A 159 -9.11 24.34 -4.35
N GLU A 160 -9.55 23.15 -4.77
CA GLU A 160 -10.94 22.74 -4.89
C GLU A 160 -11.62 22.44 -3.55
N GLN A 161 -10.89 21.89 -2.58
CA GLN A 161 -11.40 21.56 -1.25
C GLN A 161 -11.54 22.79 -0.35
N VAL A 162 -10.66 23.79 -0.50
CA VAL A 162 -10.67 25.04 0.29
C VAL A 162 -12.07 25.67 0.35
N PRO A 163 -12.78 25.96 -0.77
CA PRO A 163 -14.09 26.59 -0.72
C PRO A 163 -15.16 25.68 -0.09
N VAL A 164 -15.08 24.35 -0.27
CA VAL A 164 -16.02 23.39 0.33
C VAL A 164 -15.86 23.38 1.85
N VAL A 165 -14.63 23.31 2.33
CA VAL A 165 -14.32 23.32 3.77
C VAL A 165 -14.70 24.65 4.39
N GLN A 166 -14.38 25.78 3.73
CA GLN A 166 -14.80 27.10 4.20
C GLN A 166 -16.32 27.22 4.30
N ALA A 167 -17.06 26.77 3.29
CA ALA A 167 -18.52 26.78 3.30
C ALA A 167 -19.09 25.91 4.44
N GLN A 168 -18.50 24.74 4.71
CA GLN A 168 -18.90 23.89 5.83
C GLN A 168 -18.57 24.54 7.17
N PHE A 169 -17.37 25.10 7.35
CA PHE A 169 -16.97 25.80 8.58
C PHE A 169 -17.90 26.97 8.91
N LEU A 170 -18.33 27.72 7.89
CA LEU A 170 -19.27 28.84 8.09
C LEU A 170 -20.68 28.39 8.48
N ARG A 171 -21.07 27.14 8.14
CA ARG A 171 -22.39 26.56 8.49
C ARG A 171 -22.41 25.92 9.87
N VAL A 172 -21.26 25.53 10.39
CA VAL A 172 -21.15 24.79 11.65
C VAL A 172 -21.24 25.78 12.82
N THR A 173 -22.39 25.83 13.49
CA THR A 173 -22.58 26.62 14.72
C THR A 173 -21.86 26.04 15.94
N VAL A 174 -21.49 24.75 15.91
CA VAL A 174 -20.79 24.04 16.99
C VAL A 174 -19.72 23.13 16.38
N ILE A 175 -18.46 23.48 16.55
CA ILE A 175 -17.33 22.66 16.10
C ILE A 175 -17.22 21.43 17.02
N PRO A 176 -17.21 20.20 16.48
CA PRO A 176 -17.04 19.01 17.29
C PRO A 176 -15.69 19.01 18.00
N SER A 177 -15.66 18.51 19.23
CA SER A 177 -14.41 18.34 19.98
C SER A 177 -13.47 17.34 19.29
N ARG A 178 -12.17 17.41 19.59
CA ARG A 178 -11.19 16.43 19.09
C ARG A 178 -11.62 14.98 19.37
N TYR A 179 -12.19 14.72 20.54
CA TYR A 179 -12.68 13.39 20.91
C TYR A 179 -13.84 12.92 20.01
N GLN A 180 -14.76 13.84 19.66
CA GLN A 180 -15.84 13.53 18.73
C GLN A 180 -15.30 13.27 17.31
N ILE A 181 -14.32 14.07 16.87
CA ILE A 181 -13.68 13.90 15.55
C ILE A 181 -12.90 12.59 15.49
N SER A 182 -12.02 12.30 16.46
CA SER A 182 -11.15 11.12 16.45
C SER A 182 -11.82 9.84 16.97
N GLY A 183 -13.12 9.91 17.30
CA GLY A 183 -13.91 8.78 17.76
C GLY A 183 -15.17 8.68 16.90
N PRO A 184 -16.37 8.96 17.45
CA PRO A 184 -17.64 8.67 16.77
C PRO A 184 -17.74 9.17 15.32
N LEU A 185 -17.28 10.40 15.02
CA LEU A 185 -17.41 10.94 13.67
C LEU A 185 -16.48 10.26 12.66
N LEU A 186 -15.25 9.92 13.08
CA LEU A 186 -14.32 9.18 12.23
C LEU A 186 -14.78 7.73 12.09
N ASP A 187 -15.29 7.12 13.15
CA ASP A 187 -15.84 5.76 13.12
C ASP A 187 -17.06 5.67 12.18
N ASP A 188 -17.98 6.64 12.24
CA ASP A 188 -19.14 6.74 11.36
C ASP A 188 -18.74 6.97 9.90
N ALA A 189 -17.75 7.85 9.66
CA ALA A 189 -17.22 8.10 8.32
C ALA A 189 -16.53 6.86 7.76
N ASN A 190 -15.72 6.17 8.56
CA ASN A 190 -15.07 4.93 8.19
C ASN A 190 -16.11 3.85 7.88
N ALA A 191 -17.12 3.65 8.74
CA ALA A 191 -18.20 2.70 8.51
C ALA A 191 -18.95 2.98 7.20
N THR A 192 -19.20 4.25 6.88
CA THR A 192 -19.83 4.66 5.62
C THR A 192 -18.95 4.34 4.41
N VAL A 193 -17.65 4.67 4.48
CA VAL A 193 -16.69 4.38 3.40
C VAL A 193 -16.53 2.87 3.21
N THR A 194 -16.33 2.12 4.28
CA THR A 194 -16.26 0.66 4.25
C THR A 194 -17.53 0.05 3.67
N GLN A 195 -18.72 0.52 4.05
CA GLN A 195 -19.98 0.02 3.48
C GLN A 195 -20.07 0.29 1.97
N ASN A 196 -19.64 1.46 1.51
CA ASN A 196 -19.61 1.79 0.09
C ASN A 196 -18.57 0.94 -0.67
N MET A 197 -17.40 0.71 -0.07
CA MET A 197 -16.39 -0.20 -0.63
C MET A 197 -16.93 -1.62 -0.74
N LYS A 198 -17.54 -2.18 0.32
CA LYS A 198 -18.17 -3.51 0.28
C LYS A 198 -19.17 -3.61 -0.86
N LYS A 199 -20.06 -2.63 -1.03
CA LYS A 199 -21.03 -2.62 -2.15
C LYS A 199 -20.38 -2.56 -3.53
N THR A 200 -19.24 -1.88 -3.64
CA THR A 200 -18.52 -1.71 -4.92
C THR A 200 -17.69 -2.94 -5.26
N LEU A 201 -17.16 -3.63 -4.25
CA LEU A 201 -16.23 -4.74 -4.40
C LEU A 201 -16.92 -6.12 -4.37
N GLN A 202 -18.14 -6.20 -3.84
CA GLN A 202 -18.83 -7.48 -3.67
C GLN A 202 -19.02 -8.22 -5.00
N GLY A 203 -18.49 -9.45 -5.06
CA GLY A 203 -18.55 -10.34 -6.22
C GLY A 203 -17.49 -10.04 -7.30
N GLU A 204 -16.62 -9.06 -7.08
CA GLU A 204 -15.57 -8.70 -8.03
C GLU A 204 -14.31 -9.55 -7.82
N TYR A 205 -13.53 -9.70 -8.90
CA TYR A 205 -12.21 -10.30 -8.86
C TYR A 205 -11.17 -9.23 -8.52
N ALA A 206 -10.30 -9.54 -7.56
CA ALA A 206 -9.30 -8.60 -7.08
C ALA A 206 -7.90 -9.19 -7.04
N VAL A 207 -6.92 -8.32 -7.22
CA VAL A 207 -5.51 -8.63 -6.92
C VAL A 207 -5.14 -7.92 -5.64
N ILE A 208 -4.60 -8.66 -4.68
CA ILE A 208 -4.03 -8.07 -3.48
C ILE A 208 -2.60 -7.64 -3.79
N ALA A 209 -2.23 -6.44 -3.39
CA ALA A 209 -0.84 -6.02 -3.34
C ALA A 209 -0.50 -5.61 -1.90
N SER A 210 0.66 -6.06 -1.41
CA SER A 210 1.14 -5.76 -0.06
C SER A 210 2.54 -5.21 -0.12
N ASP A 211 2.75 -4.05 0.49
CA ASP A 211 4.07 -3.42 0.61
C ASP A 211 4.27 -2.89 2.03
N GLY A 212 5.52 -2.94 2.50
CA GLY A 212 5.93 -2.60 3.85
C GLY A 212 6.82 -1.37 3.87
N TRP A 213 6.46 -0.37 4.67
CA TRP A 213 7.33 0.78 4.95
C TRP A 213 7.64 0.89 6.43
N LYS A 214 8.70 1.63 6.76
CA LYS A 214 8.98 2.04 8.14
C LYS A 214 8.60 3.49 8.34
N ASP A 215 7.90 3.78 9.42
CA ASP A 215 7.68 5.17 9.83
C ASP A 215 8.94 5.78 10.45
N ASP A 216 8.89 7.09 10.75
CA ASP A 216 10.02 7.82 11.33
C ASP A 216 10.42 7.29 12.73
N SER A 217 9.55 6.49 13.36
CA SER A 217 9.80 5.79 14.62
C SER A 217 10.33 4.36 14.42
N GLN A 218 10.73 4.00 13.19
CA GLN A 218 11.17 2.66 12.80
C GLN A 218 10.12 1.56 12.97
N ASN A 219 8.84 1.92 13.15
CA ASN A 219 7.77 0.94 13.17
C ASN A 219 7.51 0.49 11.74
N ALA A 220 7.60 -0.82 11.50
CA ALA A 220 7.21 -1.38 10.23
C ALA A 220 5.68 -1.42 10.15
N ILE A 221 5.14 -0.91 9.05
CA ILE A 221 3.71 -0.97 8.71
C ILE A 221 3.64 -1.58 7.33
N THR A 222 2.78 -2.57 7.17
CA THR A 222 2.46 -3.18 5.89
C THR A 222 1.07 -2.76 5.50
N SER A 223 0.88 -2.19 4.31
CA SER A 223 -0.48 -2.00 3.81
C SER A 223 -0.91 -3.12 2.90
N VAL A 224 -2.22 -3.27 2.83
CA VAL A 224 -2.88 -4.19 1.94
C VAL A 224 -3.80 -3.38 1.04
N ASN A 225 -3.52 -3.41 -0.27
CA ASN A 225 -4.36 -2.79 -1.28
C ASN A 225 -5.04 -3.87 -2.13
N LEU A 226 -6.28 -3.60 -2.53
CA LEU A 226 -6.98 -4.35 -3.56
C LEU A 226 -6.96 -3.58 -4.87
N THR A 227 -6.64 -4.25 -5.96
CA THR A 227 -6.90 -3.71 -7.30
C THR A 227 -8.10 -4.42 -7.91
N VAL A 228 -9.12 -3.65 -8.27
CA VAL A 228 -10.33 -4.12 -8.97
C VAL A 228 -10.59 -3.21 -10.16
N GLU A 229 -10.66 -3.78 -11.36
CA GLU A 229 -10.85 -3.05 -12.62
C GLU A 229 -9.89 -1.85 -12.80
N GLY A 230 -8.62 -2.01 -12.44
CA GLY A 230 -7.61 -0.95 -12.52
C GLY A 230 -7.78 0.17 -11.49
N LYS A 231 -8.62 0.00 -10.46
CA LYS A 231 -8.72 0.91 -9.32
C LYS A 231 -8.11 0.27 -8.08
N CYS A 232 -7.26 1.01 -7.41
CA CYS A 232 -6.59 0.58 -6.19
C CYS A 232 -7.36 1.07 -4.95
N TYR A 233 -7.60 0.17 -4.00
CA TYR A 233 -8.32 0.43 -2.76
C TYR A 233 -7.46 0.00 -1.57
N LEU A 234 -7.10 0.94 -0.71
CA LEU A 234 -6.46 0.62 0.58
C LEU A 234 -7.49 0.00 1.51
N ILE A 235 -7.30 -1.28 1.86
CA ILE A 235 -8.24 -2.03 2.71
C ILE A 235 -7.73 -2.29 4.12
N ASP A 236 -6.40 -2.28 4.32
CA ASP A 236 -5.82 -2.50 5.64
C ASP A 236 -4.43 -1.90 5.82
N LEU A 237 -4.09 -1.63 7.08
CA LEU A 237 -2.77 -1.21 7.54
C LEU A 237 -2.38 -2.06 8.75
N ILE A 238 -1.46 -3.00 8.53
CA ILE A 238 -1.05 -4.00 9.51
C ILE A 238 0.29 -3.56 10.15
N PRO A 239 0.35 -3.40 11.48
CA PRO A 239 1.62 -3.15 12.16
C PRO A 239 2.56 -4.36 12.02
N ALA A 240 3.60 -4.23 11.21
CA ALA A 240 4.54 -5.29 10.88
C ALA A 240 5.74 -5.38 11.86
N THR A 241 5.91 -4.43 12.79
CA THR A 241 7.09 -4.37 13.68
C THR A 241 7.31 -5.65 14.50
N ALA A 242 6.24 -6.31 14.93
CA ALA A 242 6.31 -7.51 15.75
C ALA A 242 6.31 -8.81 14.93
N HIS A 243 6.05 -8.72 13.62
CA HIS A 243 6.00 -9.89 12.76
C HIS A 243 7.42 -10.37 12.45
N LYS A 244 7.63 -11.68 12.57
CA LYS A 244 8.85 -12.29 12.07
C LYS A 244 8.83 -12.20 10.54
N LYS A 245 9.95 -11.79 9.96
CA LYS A 245 10.13 -11.66 8.51
C LYS A 245 10.62 -12.95 7.85
N ASP A 246 10.31 -14.10 8.45
CA ASP A 246 10.58 -15.39 7.83
C ASP A 246 9.46 -15.77 6.85
N GLY A 247 9.79 -16.59 5.85
CA GLY A 247 8.84 -16.94 4.78
C GLY A 247 7.54 -17.56 5.30
N ALA A 248 7.60 -18.42 6.32
CA ALA A 248 6.41 -19.05 6.89
C ALA A 248 5.48 -18.03 7.57
N SER A 249 6.06 -17.10 8.33
CA SER A 249 5.31 -16.02 8.99
C SER A 249 4.68 -15.05 7.98
N MET A 250 5.36 -14.77 6.87
CA MET A 250 4.83 -13.97 5.78
C MET A 250 3.70 -14.69 5.03
N CYS A 251 3.82 -16.00 4.75
CA CYS A 251 2.73 -16.78 4.16
C CYS A 251 1.46 -16.75 5.02
N LEU A 252 1.62 -16.98 6.34
CA LEU A 252 0.50 -16.89 7.28
C LEU A 252 -0.11 -15.47 7.36
N ALA A 253 0.69 -14.43 7.12
CA ALA A 253 0.18 -13.07 7.05
C ALA A 253 -0.61 -12.86 5.75
N PHE A 254 -0.11 -13.34 4.61
CA PHE A 254 -0.80 -13.25 3.32
C PHE A 254 -2.12 -14.02 3.31
N GLU A 255 -2.16 -15.24 3.85
CA GLU A 255 -3.40 -16.01 4.04
C GLU A 255 -4.45 -15.19 4.80
N LYS A 256 -4.07 -14.56 5.93
CA LYS A 256 -4.98 -13.71 6.71
C LYS A 256 -5.42 -12.46 5.96
N MET A 257 -4.56 -11.88 5.13
CA MET A 257 -4.93 -10.73 4.29
C MET A 257 -5.96 -11.13 3.24
N ILE A 258 -5.77 -12.31 2.61
CA ILE A 258 -6.70 -12.89 1.64
C ILE A 258 -8.04 -13.19 2.31
N ASP A 259 -8.04 -13.99 3.37
CA ASP A 259 -9.25 -14.37 4.13
C ASP A 259 -10.04 -13.13 4.55
N LYS A 260 -9.35 -12.13 5.12
CA LYS A 260 -9.99 -10.87 5.53
C LYS A 260 -10.59 -10.13 4.34
N ALA A 261 -9.90 -10.05 3.22
CA ALA A 261 -10.40 -9.33 2.06
C ALA A 261 -11.64 -10.01 1.48
N GLU A 262 -11.64 -11.34 1.36
CA GLU A 262 -12.77 -12.14 0.88
C GLU A 262 -13.96 -12.08 1.86
N ASP A 263 -13.73 -12.29 3.15
CA ASP A 263 -14.79 -12.27 4.18
C ASP A 263 -15.40 -10.87 4.36
N ASP A 264 -14.57 -9.83 4.45
CA ASP A 264 -15.07 -8.49 4.73
C ASP A 264 -15.70 -7.83 3.51
N TYR A 265 -15.12 -8.00 2.32
CA TYR A 265 -15.55 -7.29 1.11
C TYR A 265 -16.32 -8.15 0.11
N GLY A 266 -16.38 -9.46 0.31
CA GLY A 266 -17.08 -10.38 -0.60
C GLY A 266 -16.43 -10.44 -1.98
N ILE A 267 -15.13 -10.15 -2.08
CA ILE A 267 -14.35 -10.27 -3.31
C ILE A 267 -13.87 -11.71 -3.51
N VAL A 268 -13.34 -11.97 -4.70
CA VAL A 268 -12.59 -13.19 -5.01
C VAL A 268 -11.15 -12.79 -5.33
N VAL A 269 -10.19 -13.25 -4.53
CA VAL A 269 -8.78 -12.93 -4.77
C VAL A 269 -8.22 -13.85 -5.85
N VAL A 270 -7.76 -13.28 -6.96
CA VAL A 270 -7.22 -14.02 -8.11
C VAL A 270 -5.71 -13.91 -8.25
N GLY A 271 -5.07 -13.08 -7.43
CA GLY A 271 -3.63 -12.89 -7.48
C GLY A 271 -3.11 -12.10 -6.29
N PHE A 272 -1.83 -12.29 -6.01
CA PHE A 272 -1.10 -11.58 -4.97
C PHE A 272 0.19 -10.99 -5.56
N CYS A 273 0.38 -9.67 -5.42
CA CYS A 273 1.54 -8.94 -5.87
C CYS A 273 2.39 -8.51 -4.68
N CYS A 274 3.54 -9.18 -4.52
CA CYS A 274 4.58 -8.82 -3.57
C CYS A 274 5.85 -8.41 -4.30
N ASP A 275 6.69 -7.62 -3.66
CA ASP A 275 8.06 -7.43 -4.08
C ASP A 275 8.80 -8.77 -3.96
N ASN A 276 9.70 -9.01 -4.91
CA ASN A 276 10.72 -10.03 -4.76
C ASN A 276 11.98 -9.24 -4.42
N ASP A 277 12.51 -9.40 -3.19
CA ASP A 277 13.65 -8.64 -2.64
C ASP A 277 14.64 -8.27 -3.76
N GLY A 278 14.55 -7.02 -4.22
CA GLY A 278 15.07 -6.62 -5.52
C GLY A 278 16.59 -6.67 -5.56
N GLY A 279 17.16 -7.69 -6.21
CA GLY A 279 18.61 -7.77 -6.42
C GLY A 279 19.18 -6.51 -7.07
N ASN A 280 20.32 -6.02 -6.55
CA ASN A 280 20.96 -4.77 -6.96
C ASN A 280 21.33 -4.76 -8.45
N TYR A 281 20.69 -3.88 -9.22
CA TYR A 281 20.77 -3.79 -10.68
C TYR A 281 22.13 -3.32 -11.22
N PHE A 282 22.83 -2.52 -10.43
CA PHE A 282 23.90 -1.67 -10.92
C PHE A 282 25.29 -2.27 -10.78
N GLU A 283 25.44 -3.40 -10.09
CA GLU A 283 26.75 -3.97 -9.70
C GLU A 283 27.56 -4.58 -10.87
N GLU A 284 26.97 -4.80 -12.05
CA GLU A 284 27.68 -5.42 -13.21
C GLU A 284 28.52 -4.44 -14.02
N ASP A 285 28.23 -3.14 -13.94
CA ASP A 285 28.92 -2.12 -14.71
C ASP A 285 29.45 -1.08 -13.73
N GLU A 286 30.78 -0.92 -13.69
CA GLU A 286 31.44 -0.03 -12.74
C GLU A 286 31.00 1.43 -12.95
N GLU A 287 30.74 1.83 -14.20
CA GLU A 287 30.23 3.15 -14.55
C GLU A 287 28.78 3.33 -14.09
N ALA A 288 27.88 2.37 -14.34
CA ALA A 288 26.49 2.41 -13.87
C ALA A 288 26.40 2.32 -12.33
N THR A 289 27.27 1.53 -11.69
CA THR A 289 27.46 1.52 -10.24
C THR A 289 27.83 2.92 -9.75
N GLU A 290 28.78 3.58 -10.41
CA GLU A 290 29.23 4.91 -10.03
C GLU A 290 28.13 5.97 -10.27
N VAL A 291 27.42 5.91 -11.40
CA VAL A 291 26.24 6.75 -11.67
C VAL A 291 25.17 6.54 -10.61
N THR A 292 24.93 5.30 -10.19
CA THR A 292 23.94 4.99 -9.13
C THR A 292 24.38 5.51 -7.78
N LYS A 293 25.67 5.37 -7.45
CA LYS A 293 26.23 5.96 -6.23
C LYS A 293 26.09 7.48 -6.24
N ARG A 294 26.35 8.14 -7.37
CA ARG A 294 26.15 9.58 -7.55
C ARG A 294 24.68 9.96 -7.44
N ALA A 295 23.77 9.25 -8.11
CA ALA A 295 22.33 9.48 -8.00
C ALA A 295 21.82 9.27 -6.57
N THR A 296 22.28 8.22 -5.88
CA THR A 296 21.93 7.96 -4.48
C THR A 296 22.48 9.06 -3.56
N ALA A 297 23.71 9.53 -3.81
CA ALA A 297 24.30 10.65 -3.09
C ALA A 297 23.53 11.95 -3.35
N LEU A 298 23.11 12.22 -4.60
CA LEU A 298 22.29 13.36 -5.00
C LEU A 298 20.91 13.31 -4.33
N ILE A 299 20.22 12.16 -4.34
CA ILE A 299 18.93 11.97 -3.66
C ILE A 299 19.09 12.16 -2.15
N GLY A 300 20.14 11.58 -1.55
CA GLY A 300 20.47 11.79 -0.15
C GLY A 300 20.75 13.25 0.16
N TRP A 301 21.42 13.95 -0.75
CA TRP A 301 21.72 15.37 -0.65
C TRP A 301 20.45 16.23 -0.69
N ILE A 302 19.55 16.03 -1.66
CA ILE A 302 18.25 16.73 -1.75
C ILE A 302 17.44 16.52 -0.47
N ASN A 303 17.30 15.27 -0.03
CA ASN A 303 16.49 14.91 1.14
C ASN A 303 17.03 15.51 2.45
N ASN A 304 18.35 15.70 2.57
CA ASN A 304 18.98 16.27 3.76
C ASN A 304 18.93 17.82 3.79
N HIS A 305 18.59 18.47 2.68
CA HIS A 305 18.53 19.93 2.58
C HIS A 305 17.09 20.40 2.41
N GLY A 306 16.36 20.55 3.52
CA GLY A 306 14.93 20.90 3.50
C GLY A 306 14.58 22.18 2.72
N ARG A 307 15.51 23.14 2.59
CA ARG A 307 15.32 24.34 1.75
C ARG A 307 15.44 24.03 0.25
N VAL A 308 16.41 23.21 -0.14
CA VAL A 308 16.56 22.72 -1.53
C VAL A 308 15.34 21.90 -1.93
N CYS A 309 14.89 21.01 -1.05
CA CYS A 309 13.68 20.21 -1.26
C CYS A 309 12.44 21.09 -1.45
N SER A 310 12.25 22.12 -0.61
CA SER A 310 11.14 23.08 -0.74
C SER A 310 11.17 23.84 -2.07
N VAL A 311 12.35 24.28 -2.52
CA VAL A 311 12.51 24.96 -3.82
C VAL A 311 12.20 24.00 -4.97
N PHE A 312 12.66 22.76 -4.88
CA PHE A 312 12.39 21.73 -5.88
C PHE A 312 10.89 21.39 -5.97
N ASP A 313 10.21 21.24 -4.84
CA ASP A 313 8.77 21.00 -4.75
C ASP A 313 7.95 22.17 -5.31
N GLU A 314 8.34 23.42 -5.02
CA GLU A 314 7.71 24.63 -5.56
C GLU A 314 7.84 24.67 -7.10
N VAL A 315 9.03 24.39 -7.64
CA VAL A 315 9.27 24.34 -9.10
C VAL A 315 8.49 23.20 -9.76
N GLN A 316 8.43 22.02 -9.15
CA GLN A 316 7.62 20.91 -9.66
C GLN A 316 6.12 21.25 -9.66
N ALA A 317 5.62 21.95 -8.64
CA ALA A 317 4.22 22.35 -8.55
C ALA A 317 3.84 23.42 -9.60
N GLU A 318 4.78 24.22 -10.09
CA GLU A 318 4.58 25.25 -11.12
C GLU A 318 4.57 24.70 -12.57
N SER A 319 4.75 23.38 -12.75
CA SER A 319 5.01 22.73 -14.06
C SER A 319 3.86 22.81 -15.08
N SER A 320 3.79 23.95 -15.75
CA SER A 320 3.54 24.03 -17.20
C SER A 320 4.86 24.18 -17.99
N THR A 321 5.99 24.11 -17.31
CA THR A 321 7.35 24.16 -17.85
C THR A 321 7.79 22.80 -18.41
N PRO A 322 8.48 22.76 -19.57
CA PRO A 322 9.02 21.52 -20.12
C PRO A 322 10.00 20.84 -19.14
N PRO A 323 10.06 19.50 -19.11
CA PRO A 323 11.09 18.77 -18.37
C PRO A 323 12.49 19.26 -18.78
N GLY A 324 13.29 19.69 -17.81
CA GLY A 324 14.68 20.13 -18.03
C GLY A 324 14.96 21.63 -17.90
N GLN A 325 13.98 22.47 -17.56
CA GLN A 325 14.24 23.86 -17.13
C GLN A 325 13.91 24.04 -15.66
N ILE A 326 14.92 23.87 -14.79
CA ILE A 326 14.80 24.28 -13.38
C ILE A 326 15.07 25.78 -13.33
N LEU A 327 14.00 26.58 -13.27
CA LEU A 327 14.08 28.04 -13.11
C LEU A 327 14.62 28.49 -11.73
N ALA A 328 15.10 27.56 -10.91
CA ALA A 328 15.58 27.79 -9.55
C ALA A 328 17.03 27.35 -9.31
N TYR A 329 17.86 27.24 -10.36
CA TYR A 329 19.28 26.85 -10.25
C TYR A 329 20.01 27.64 -9.14
N LEU A 330 19.86 28.98 -9.14
CA LEU A 330 20.45 29.85 -8.14
C LEU A 330 19.83 29.69 -6.75
N ASP A 331 18.52 29.46 -6.66
CA ASP A 331 17.84 29.30 -5.37
C ASP A 331 18.16 27.95 -4.69
N ILE A 332 18.47 26.92 -5.48
CA ILE A 332 18.98 25.64 -4.99
C ILE A 332 20.39 25.82 -4.42
N ILE A 333 21.28 26.50 -5.16
CA ILE A 333 22.64 26.81 -4.70
C ILE A 333 22.59 27.67 -3.43
N ASP A 334 21.83 28.76 -3.43
CA ASP A 334 21.64 29.63 -2.26
C ASP A 334 20.98 28.89 -1.09
N GLY A 335 20.12 27.91 -1.38
CA GLY A 335 19.51 27.01 -0.42
C GLY A 335 20.52 26.11 0.29
N GLN A 336 21.48 25.54 -0.44
CA GLN A 336 22.53 24.67 0.09
C GLN A 336 23.60 25.45 0.84
N VAL A 337 24.05 26.56 0.25
CA VAL A 337 25.12 27.39 0.80
C VAL A 337 24.65 28.08 2.08
N GLY A 338 23.38 28.52 2.11
CA GLY A 338 22.77 29.17 3.25
C GLY A 338 23.61 30.35 3.75
N ALA A 339 23.99 30.32 5.03
CA ALA A 339 24.81 31.36 5.67
C ALA A 339 26.30 31.00 5.78
N GLU A 340 26.74 29.88 5.18
CA GLU A 340 28.13 29.44 5.29
C GLU A 340 29.09 30.40 4.59
N LYS A 341 30.32 30.49 5.11
CA LYS A 341 31.36 31.42 4.64
C LYS A 341 32.64 30.68 4.28
N ASN A 342 33.51 31.36 3.52
CA ASN A 342 34.87 30.95 3.20
C ASN A 342 34.94 29.67 2.33
N THR A 343 35.99 28.87 2.49
CA THR A 343 36.28 27.67 1.70
C THR A 343 35.16 26.62 1.75
N LYS A 344 34.40 26.55 2.84
CA LYS A 344 33.27 25.63 2.97
C LYS A 344 32.09 26.05 2.07
N LYS A 345 31.85 27.36 1.94
CA LYS A 345 30.88 27.91 0.99
C LYS A 345 31.23 27.52 -0.45
N LEU A 346 32.48 27.74 -0.87
CA LEU A 346 32.91 27.39 -2.24
C LEU A 346 32.76 25.89 -2.54
N LYS A 347 33.01 25.02 -1.55
CA LYS A 347 32.82 23.58 -1.72
C LYS A 347 31.34 23.21 -1.87
N LEU A 348 30.48 23.80 -1.05
CA LEU A 348 29.03 23.58 -1.13
C LEU A 348 28.42 24.16 -2.42
N GLU A 349 28.92 25.30 -2.90
CA GLU A 349 28.55 25.87 -4.21
C GLU A 349 28.93 24.92 -5.34
N ALA A 350 30.17 24.44 -5.39
CA ALA A 350 30.61 23.51 -6.44
C ALA A 350 29.84 22.18 -6.43
N GLU A 351 29.53 21.65 -5.24
CA GLU A 351 28.71 20.44 -5.08
C GLU A 351 27.26 20.67 -5.53
N ALA A 352 26.68 21.84 -5.19
CA ALA A 352 25.35 22.24 -5.66
C ALA A 352 25.29 22.36 -7.19
N GLU A 353 26.29 23.01 -7.78
CA GLU A 353 26.42 23.23 -9.22
C GLU A 353 26.54 21.90 -9.97
N GLU A 354 27.42 21.00 -9.54
CA GLU A 354 27.57 19.66 -10.14
C GLU A 354 26.26 18.86 -10.08
N ASN A 355 25.57 18.92 -8.94
CA ASN A 355 24.28 18.27 -8.75
C ASN A 355 23.18 18.87 -9.64
N CYS A 356 23.14 20.20 -9.79
CA CYS A 356 22.16 20.86 -10.66
C CYS A 356 22.44 20.59 -12.15
N GLU A 357 23.71 20.57 -12.56
CA GLU A 357 24.12 20.20 -13.92
C GLU A 357 23.68 18.76 -14.26
N GLN A 358 23.82 17.82 -13.32
CA GLN A 358 23.32 16.44 -13.51
C GLN A 358 21.80 16.37 -13.65
N ILE A 359 21.05 17.23 -12.95
CA ILE A 359 19.58 17.28 -13.07
C ILE A 359 19.15 17.93 -14.39
N GLU A 360 19.87 18.94 -14.88
CA GLU A 360 19.58 19.59 -16.17
C GLU A 360 19.94 18.72 -17.38
N ASP A 361 20.83 17.74 -17.21
CA ASP A 361 21.15 16.79 -18.27
C ASP A 361 19.92 15.91 -18.59
N GLY A 362 19.16 16.33 -19.61
CA GLY A 362 17.98 15.59 -20.07
C GLY A 362 18.28 14.13 -20.46
N SER A 363 19.53 13.80 -20.79
CA SER A 363 19.95 12.42 -21.09
C SER A 363 19.97 11.53 -19.84
N PHE A 364 20.23 12.10 -18.66
CA PHE A 364 20.14 11.43 -17.37
C PHE A 364 18.70 10.93 -17.13
N TRP A 365 17.70 11.80 -17.28
CA TRP A 365 16.29 11.44 -17.07
C TRP A 365 15.69 10.57 -18.18
N HIS A 366 16.08 10.80 -19.44
CA HIS A 366 15.60 9.97 -20.55
C HIS A 366 16.04 8.51 -20.44
N SER A 367 17.12 8.23 -19.69
CA SER A 367 17.59 6.87 -19.45
C SER A 367 16.76 6.09 -18.42
N LEU A 368 15.93 6.77 -17.61
CA LEU A 368 15.36 6.16 -16.41
C LEU A 368 14.04 5.43 -16.61
N GLY A 369 13.26 5.63 -17.68
CA GLY A 369 12.13 4.76 -18.10
C GLY A 369 11.06 4.40 -17.04
N THR A 370 11.12 4.97 -15.84
CA THR A 370 10.46 4.49 -14.61
C THR A 370 8.97 4.80 -14.58
N ASN A 371 8.54 5.87 -15.27
CA ASN A 371 7.19 6.38 -15.12
C ASN A 371 6.08 5.43 -15.59
N LEU A 372 6.32 4.63 -16.63
CA LEU A 372 5.30 3.68 -17.12
C LEU A 372 5.05 2.55 -16.10
N ASN A 373 6.11 2.11 -15.42
CA ASN A 373 6.01 1.04 -14.44
C ASN A 373 5.51 1.52 -13.08
N GLN A 374 5.28 2.83 -12.91
CA GLN A 374 4.81 3.45 -11.66
C GLN A 374 3.32 3.87 -11.69
N GLY A 375 2.59 3.61 -12.78
CA GLY A 375 1.14 3.83 -12.83
C GLY A 375 0.40 2.99 -11.78
N ASP A 376 -0.76 3.41 -11.27
CA ASP A 376 -1.45 2.65 -10.19
C ASP A 376 -2.01 1.30 -10.67
N ALA A 377 -2.14 1.18 -11.99
CA ALA A 377 -2.87 0.14 -12.67
C ALA A 377 -2.03 -0.39 -13.84
N MET A 378 -0.74 -0.66 -13.59
CA MET A 378 0.10 -1.26 -14.61
C MET A 378 -0.40 -2.67 -14.91
N GLN A 379 -0.89 -2.88 -16.12
CA GLN A 379 -1.47 -4.14 -16.55
C GLN A 379 -0.37 -5.14 -16.97
N PRO A 380 -0.60 -6.46 -16.91
CA PRO A 380 0.40 -7.45 -17.28
C PRO A 380 0.89 -7.30 -18.74
N ASP A 381 0.01 -7.00 -19.69
CA ASP A 381 0.37 -6.75 -21.09
C ASP A 381 1.33 -5.57 -21.24
N GLN A 382 1.06 -4.46 -20.53
CA GLN A 382 1.96 -3.30 -20.50
C GLN A 382 3.32 -3.69 -19.92
N ALA A 383 3.36 -4.53 -18.89
CA ALA A 383 4.60 -5.04 -18.36
C ALA A 383 5.38 -5.86 -19.38
N VAL A 384 4.73 -6.78 -20.10
CA VAL A 384 5.40 -7.55 -21.18
C VAL A 384 6.00 -6.61 -22.22
N LEU A 385 5.24 -5.61 -22.68
CA LEU A 385 5.72 -4.64 -23.65
C LEU A 385 6.91 -3.84 -23.11
N THR A 386 6.90 -3.46 -21.83
CA THR A 386 8.05 -2.82 -21.18
C THR A 386 9.26 -3.76 -21.12
N PHE A 387 9.09 -5.02 -20.72
CA PHE A 387 10.17 -6.02 -20.71
C PHE A 387 10.76 -6.22 -22.11
N ALA A 388 9.90 -6.36 -23.12
CA ALA A 388 10.31 -6.48 -24.52
C ALA A 388 11.05 -5.23 -25.01
N GLY A 389 10.51 -4.04 -24.72
CA GLY A 389 11.12 -2.76 -25.09
C GLY A 389 12.52 -2.58 -24.47
N ILE A 390 12.65 -2.82 -23.16
CA ILE A 390 13.93 -2.74 -22.45
C ILE A 390 14.91 -3.78 -23.00
N TYR A 391 14.45 -5.01 -23.24
CA TYR A 391 15.28 -6.06 -23.83
C TYR A 391 15.80 -5.68 -25.21
N LEU A 392 14.93 -5.18 -26.10
CA LEU A 392 15.29 -4.75 -27.45
C LEU A 392 16.21 -3.52 -27.45
N TYR A 393 16.03 -2.61 -26.50
CA TYR A 393 16.94 -1.49 -26.27
C TYR A 393 18.34 -2.01 -25.93
N PHE A 394 18.47 -2.87 -24.90
CA PHE A 394 19.77 -3.41 -24.50
C PHE A 394 20.39 -4.34 -25.53
N LYS A 395 19.58 -5.04 -26.33
CA LYS A 395 20.06 -5.85 -27.46
C LYS A 395 20.81 -5.02 -28.50
N ASN A 396 20.42 -3.75 -28.69
CA ASN A 396 21.05 -2.83 -29.63
C ASN A 396 21.98 -1.81 -28.96
N HIS A 397 22.31 -2.00 -27.68
CA HIS A 397 23.10 -1.05 -26.92
C HIS A 397 24.56 -0.99 -27.41
N SER A 398 25.13 0.22 -27.45
CA SER A 398 26.46 0.46 -28.03
C SER A 398 27.60 -0.20 -27.24
N LYS A 399 27.45 -0.36 -25.92
CA LYS A 399 28.39 -1.05 -25.04
C LYS A 399 28.03 -2.54 -24.91
N PRO A 400 28.80 -3.49 -25.50
CA PRO A 400 28.43 -4.91 -25.54
C PRO A 400 28.39 -5.60 -24.17
N LEU A 401 29.23 -5.19 -23.22
CA LEU A 401 29.25 -5.77 -21.87
C LEU A 401 27.95 -5.41 -21.11
N VAL A 402 27.56 -4.13 -21.12
CA VAL A 402 26.28 -3.65 -20.57
C VAL A 402 25.10 -4.36 -21.24
N ALA A 403 25.11 -4.47 -22.57
CA ALA A 403 24.10 -5.17 -23.34
C ALA A 403 23.94 -6.64 -22.88
N ALA A 404 25.05 -7.36 -22.70
CA ALA A 404 25.04 -8.76 -22.27
C ALA A 404 24.54 -8.91 -20.83
N GLY A 405 25.05 -8.11 -19.89
CA GLY A 405 24.64 -8.14 -18.49
C GLY A 405 23.16 -7.82 -18.29
N MET A 406 22.67 -6.74 -18.93
CA MET A 406 21.27 -6.34 -18.83
C MET A 406 20.33 -7.35 -19.47
N LYS A 407 20.64 -7.88 -20.67
CA LYS A 407 19.84 -8.95 -21.28
C LYS A 407 19.74 -10.17 -20.36
N LYS A 408 20.86 -10.63 -19.79
CA LYS A 408 20.88 -11.78 -18.86
C LYS A 408 19.94 -11.54 -17.67
N ARG A 409 19.96 -10.35 -17.06
CA ARG A 409 19.12 -9.98 -15.91
C ARG A 409 17.64 -9.87 -16.27
N ILE A 410 17.32 -9.26 -17.40
CA ILE A 410 15.94 -9.14 -17.89
C ILE A 410 15.37 -10.53 -18.17
N GLU A 411 16.12 -11.39 -18.85
CA GLU A 411 15.73 -12.78 -19.12
C GLU A 411 15.58 -13.61 -17.84
N LYS A 412 16.48 -13.44 -16.85
CA LYS A 412 16.37 -14.09 -15.53
C LYS A 412 15.04 -13.76 -14.86
N ARG A 413 14.64 -12.48 -14.88
CA ARG A 413 13.38 -12.01 -14.29
C ARG A 413 12.17 -12.47 -15.07
N TRP A 414 12.23 -12.37 -16.39
CA TRP A 414 11.18 -12.88 -17.26
C TRP A 414 10.94 -14.38 -17.04
N LYS A 415 12.01 -15.16 -16.81
CA LYS A 415 11.90 -16.59 -16.47
C LYS A 415 11.24 -16.84 -15.12
N ALA A 416 11.41 -15.95 -14.15
CA ALA A 416 10.78 -16.05 -12.83
C ALA A 416 9.30 -15.64 -12.81
N MET A 417 8.81 -14.97 -13.86
CA MET A 417 7.42 -14.55 -13.98
C MET A 417 6.49 -15.68 -14.41
N ASP A 418 5.19 -15.56 -14.12
CA ASP A 418 4.15 -16.43 -14.67
C ASP A 418 3.90 -16.11 -16.16
N GLN A 419 4.89 -16.44 -17.01
CA GLN A 419 4.90 -16.14 -18.45
C GLN A 419 3.58 -16.47 -19.17
N PRO A 420 2.90 -17.62 -18.92
CA PRO A 420 1.57 -17.90 -19.45
C PRO A 420 0.58 -16.74 -19.29
N MET A 421 0.45 -16.20 -18.08
CA MET A 421 -0.52 -15.15 -17.76
C MET A 421 -0.18 -13.85 -18.49
N PHE A 422 1.09 -13.47 -18.47
CA PHE A 422 1.60 -12.27 -19.15
C PHE A 422 1.41 -12.34 -20.68
N ILE A 423 1.77 -13.48 -21.29
CA ILE A 423 1.59 -13.72 -22.73
C ILE A 423 0.11 -13.68 -23.11
N LEU A 424 -0.77 -14.36 -22.34
CA LEU A 424 -2.21 -14.34 -22.60
C LEU A 424 -2.79 -12.94 -22.47
N THR A 425 -2.37 -12.17 -21.48
CA THR A 425 -2.87 -10.81 -21.28
C THR A 425 -2.51 -9.91 -22.46
N LEU A 426 -1.28 -10.01 -22.97
CA LEU A 426 -0.87 -9.31 -24.20
C LEU A 426 -1.72 -9.74 -25.41
N MET A 427 -2.03 -11.03 -25.53
CA MET A 427 -2.88 -11.54 -26.62
C MET A 427 -4.32 -11.08 -26.51
N LEU A 428 -4.84 -11.05 -25.30
CA LEU A 428 -6.19 -10.57 -25.00
C LEU A 428 -6.28 -9.05 -25.05
N ASN A 429 -5.18 -8.31 -25.21
CA ASN A 429 -5.25 -6.90 -25.55
C ASN A 429 -5.65 -6.76 -27.04
N PRO A 430 -6.86 -6.24 -27.34
CA PRO A 430 -7.39 -6.16 -28.69
C PRO A 430 -6.69 -5.09 -29.55
N PHE A 431 -5.86 -4.24 -28.94
CA PHE A 431 -5.05 -3.25 -29.65
C PHE A 431 -3.70 -3.82 -30.10
N GLU A 432 -3.16 -4.78 -29.36
CA GLU A 432 -1.82 -5.33 -29.58
C GLU A 432 -1.85 -6.66 -30.33
N GLY A 433 -2.70 -7.61 -29.91
CA GLY A 433 -2.86 -8.92 -30.54
C GLY A 433 -1.53 -9.65 -30.82
N LEU A 434 -1.50 -10.45 -31.89
CA LEU A 434 -0.34 -11.28 -32.24
C LEU A 434 0.83 -10.53 -32.90
N SER A 435 0.65 -9.26 -33.29
CA SER A 435 1.60 -8.55 -34.16
C SER A 435 2.97 -8.28 -33.53
N HIS A 436 3.10 -8.41 -32.21
CA HIS A 436 4.35 -8.19 -31.50
C HIS A 436 5.26 -9.42 -31.45
N PHE A 437 4.73 -10.61 -31.68
CA PHE A 437 5.55 -11.81 -31.66
C PHE A 437 6.36 -11.96 -32.95
N GLY A 438 7.64 -12.26 -32.79
CA GLY A 438 8.53 -12.54 -33.91
C GLY A 438 8.28 -13.90 -34.53
N ASP A 439 8.76 -14.10 -35.76
CA ASP A 439 8.64 -15.37 -36.49
C ASP A 439 9.22 -16.58 -35.71
N GLN A 440 10.18 -16.32 -34.82
CA GLN A 440 10.85 -17.32 -33.98
C GLN A 440 10.09 -17.68 -32.69
N ALA A 441 8.99 -16.96 -32.40
CA ALA A 441 8.21 -17.21 -31.20
C ALA A 441 7.52 -18.59 -31.25
N GLU A 442 7.28 -19.11 -32.46
CA GLU A 442 6.56 -20.38 -32.70
C GLU A 442 5.20 -20.41 -31.98
N VAL A 443 4.58 -19.24 -31.85
CA VAL A 443 3.28 -19.06 -31.19
C VAL A 443 2.19 -19.39 -32.22
N SER A 444 1.63 -20.60 -32.14
CA SER A 444 0.45 -20.97 -32.92
C SER A 444 -0.84 -20.66 -32.15
N GLN A 445 -1.96 -20.46 -32.86
CA GLN A 445 -3.28 -20.30 -32.22
C GLN A 445 -3.64 -21.47 -31.30
N PHE A 446 -3.24 -22.70 -31.66
CA PHE A 446 -3.46 -23.90 -30.84
C PHE A 446 -2.59 -23.91 -29.58
N THR A 447 -1.34 -23.45 -29.69
CA THR A 447 -0.43 -23.29 -28.55
C THR A 447 -1.04 -22.30 -27.56
N LEU A 448 -1.47 -21.13 -28.05
CA LEU A 448 -2.12 -20.12 -27.21
C LEU A 448 -3.41 -20.60 -26.56
N ASN A 449 -4.25 -21.31 -27.30
CA ASN A 449 -5.48 -21.89 -26.75
C ASN A 449 -5.19 -22.92 -25.65
N THR A 450 -4.11 -23.68 -25.78
CA THR A 450 -3.66 -24.61 -24.73
C THR A 450 -3.26 -23.84 -23.45
N ILE A 451 -2.50 -22.75 -23.60
CA ILE A 451 -2.09 -21.90 -22.48
C ILE A 451 -3.32 -21.25 -21.82
N LEU A 452 -4.26 -20.75 -22.62
CA LEU A 452 -5.52 -20.17 -22.16
C LEU A 452 -6.28 -21.15 -21.28
N LEU A 453 -6.51 -22.38 -21.76
CA LEU A 453 -7.22 -23.41 -21.01
C LEU A 453 -6.49 -23.79 -19.72
N GLN A 454 -5.16 -23.83 -19.74
CA GLN A 454 -4.36 -24.10 -18.54
C GLN A 454 -4.48 -22.99 -17.49
N VAL A 455 -4.32 -21.73 -17.90
CA VAL A 455 -4.46 -20.59 -16.97
C VAL A 455 -5.90 -20.48 -16.48
N SER A 456 -6.88 -20.71 -17.35
CA SER A 456 -8.30 -20.79 -16.97
C SER A 456 -8.54 -21.89 -15.94
N ARG A 457 -8.00 -23.10 -16.14
CA ARG A 457 -8.11 -24.19 -15.16
C ARG A 457 -7.46 -23.85 -13.84
N LYS A 458 -6.25 -23.27 -13.86
CA LYS A 458 -5.54 -22.85 -12.65
C LYS A 458 -6.42 -21.91 -11.82
N ILE A 459 -6.94 -20.86 -12.46
CA ILE A 459 -7.78 -19.88 -11.78
C ILE A 459 -9.12 -20.50 -11.35
N VAL A 460 -9.80 -21.28 -12.20
CA VAL A 460 -11.10 -21.86 -11.86
C VAL A 460 -11.00 -22.95 -10.79
N ASN A 461 -9.99 -23.82 -10.85
CA ASN A 461 -9.84 -24.91 -9.88
C ASN A 461 -9.46 -24.41 -8.49
N GLU A 462 -8.75 -23.27 -8.39
CA GLU A 462 -8.46 -22.64 -7.11
C GLU A 462 -9.73 -22.06 -6.45
N LEU A 463 -10.74 -21.69 -7.26
CA LEU A 463 -11.94 -21.00 -6.78
C LEU A 463 -13.10 -21.92 -6.37
N PHE A 464 -13.16 -23.15 -6.87
CA PHE A 464 -14.33 -24.01 -6.65
C PHE A 464 -13.95 -25.39 -6.09
N GLN A 465 -14.72 -25.84 -5.09
CA GLN A 465 -14.59 -27.19 -4.54
C GLN A 465 -14.88 -28.24 -5.60
N ASP A 466 -14.06 -29.30 -5.60
CA ASP A 466 -14.05 -30.37 -6.61
C ASP A 466 -15.28 -31.30 -6.47
N THR A 467 -16.43 -30.82 -6.93
CA THR A 467 -17.64 -31.63 -7.10
C THR A 467 -17.76 -32.10 -8.55
N GLU A 468 -18.30 -33.29 -8.76
CA GLU A 468 -18.44 -33.86 -10.11
C GLU A 468 -19.33 -33.01 -11.03
N VAL A 469 -20.35 -32.36 -10.47
CA VAL A 469 -21.18 -31.38 -11.20
C VAL A 469 -20.34 -30.17 -11.66
N GLN A 470 -19.43 -29.70 -10.80
CA GLN A 470 -18.54 -28.59 -11.14
C GLN A 470 -17.58 -28.97 -12.28
N ARG A 471 -17.07 -30.21 -12.31
CA ARG A 471 -16.22 -30.69 -13.41
C ARG A 471 -16.93 -30.64 -14.76
N ILE A 472 -18.17 -31.15 -14.84
CA ILE A 472 -18.95 -31.12 -16.09
C ILE A 472 -19.25 -29.68 -16.53
N MET A 473 -19.57 -28.79 -15.59
CA MET A 473 -19.77 -27.37 -15.88
C MET A 473 -18.46 -26.72 -16.37
N ASN A 474 -17.33 -27.06 -15.77
CA ASN A 474 -16.03 -26.56 -16.17
C ASN A 474 -15.66 -27.01 -17.60
N ASP A 475 -15.90 -28.29 -17.96
CA ASP A 475 -15.64 -28.79 -19.31
C ASP A 475 -16.44 -28.03 -20.38
N THR A 476 -17.71 -27.71 -20.07
CA THR A 476 -18.57 -26.93 -20.96
C THR A 476 -18.04 -25.51 -21.13
N LYS A 477 -17.70 -24.84 -20.01
CA LYS A 477 -17.14 -23.48 -20.03
C LYS A 477 -15.79 -23.42 -20.75
N GLU A 478 -14.94 -24.43 -20.57
CA GLU A 478 -13.67 -24.52 -21.29
C GLU A 478 -13.87 -24.63 -22.80
N ALA A 479 -14.82 -25.44 -23.25
CA ALA A 479 -15.15 -25.54 -24.66
C ALA A 479 -15.67 -24.21 -25.23
N GLU A 480 -16.50 -23.49 -24.47
CA GLU A 480 -17.00 -22.17 -24.84
C GLU A 480 -15.89 -21.12 -24.90
N ILE A 481 -15.05 -21.03 -23.86
CA ILE A 481 -13.88 -20.14 -23.81
C ILE A 481 -12.93 -20.44 -24.97
N SER A 482 -12.62 -21.71 -25.22
CA SER A 482 -11.72 -22.12 -26.30
C SER A 482 -12.27 -21.75 -27.67
N THR A 483 -13.55 -22.02 -27.92
CA THR A 483 -14.21 -21.68 -29.19
C THR A 483 -14.21 -20.18 -29.42
N ALA A 484 -14.59 -19.40 -28.40
CA ALA A 484 -14.58 -17.95 -28.46
C ALA A 484 -13.15 -17.40 -28.69
N PHE A 485 -12.14 -17.97 -28.05
CA PHE A 485 -10.76 -17.49 -28.15
C PHE A 485 -10.15 -17.75 -29.52
N LEU A 486 -10.39 -18.93 -30.10
CA LEU A 486 -10.00 -19.21 -31.49
C LEU A 486 -10.76 -18.30 -32.47
N GLY A 487 -12.03 -18.00 -32.18
CA GLY A 487 -12.81 -17.01 -32.93
C GLY A 487 -12.19 -15.61 -32.88
N TYR A 488 -11.75 -15.19 -31.69
CA TYR A 488 -11.06 -13.91 -31.46
C TYR A 488 -9.73 -13.84 -32.21
N LEU A 489 -8.85 -14.83 -32.06
CA LEU A 489 -7.57 -14.89 -32.78
C LEU A 489 -7.74 -14.96 -34.31
N GLY A 490 -8.85 -15.54 -34.78
CA GLY A 490 -9.20 -15.60 -36.19
C GLY A 490 -9.91 -14.36 -36.73
N GLY A 491 -10.32 -13.40 -35.88
CA GLY A 491 -11.15 -12.28 -36.29
C GLY A 491 -12.48 -12.74 -36.91
N THR A 492 -13.12 -13.77 -36.32
CA THR A 492 -14.36 -14.37 -36.84
C THR A 492 -15.49 -14.27 -35.82
N GLY A 493 -16.72 -14.59 -36.27
CA GLY A 493 -17.90 -14.59 -35.40
C GLY A 493 -18.18 -13.21 -34.81
N ALA A 494 -18.25 -13.14 -33.48
CA ALA A 494 -18.49 -11.90 -32.74
C ALA A 494 -17.40 -10.84 -32.95
N PHE A 495 -16.21 -11.24 -33.40
CA PHE A 495 -15.04 -10.36 -33.52
C PHE A 495 -14.78 -9.90 -34.96
N ALA A 496 -15.58 -10.33 -35.95
CA ALA A 496 -15.35 -10.07 -37.38
C ALA A 496 -15.31 -8.58 -37.75
N ASP A 497 -16.00 -7.75 -36.98
CA ASP A 497 -16.09 -6.31 -37.22
C ASP A 497 -15.04 -5.51 -36.44
N TRP A 498 -14.28 -6.14 -35.54
CA TRP A 498 -13.35 -5.42 -34.65
C TRP A 498 -12.31 -4.63 -35.44
N GLU A 499 -11.60 -5.26 -36.37
CA GLU A 499 -10.51 -4.62 -37.11
C GLU A 499 -10.99 -3.39 -37.90
N ARG A 500 -12.21 -3.43 -38.44
CA ARG A 500 -12.81 -2.31 -39.18
C ARG A 500 -13.25 -1.15 -38.28
N ASN A 501 -13.54 -1.44 -37.01
CA ASN A 501 -14.04 -0.46 -36.05
C ASN A 501 -12.99 -0.01 -35.02
N LYS A 502 -11.81 -0.63 -35.01
CA LYS A 502 -10.73 -0.39 -34.04
C LYS A 502 -10.38 1.10 -33.93
N GLU A 503 -10.08 1.76 -35.05
CA GLU A 503 -9.72 3.19 -35.06
C GLU A 503 -10.86 4.08 -34.54
N SER A 504 -12.10 3.78 -34.94
CA SER A 504 -13.28 4.53 -34.48
C SER A 504 -13.51 4.34 -32.98
N PHE A 505 -13.30 3.12 -32.48
CA PHE A 505 -13.39 2.84 -31.04
C PHE A 505 -12.30 3.59 -30.27
N GLN A 506 -11.06 3.57 -30.73
CA GLN A 506 -9.94 4.29 -30.11
C GLN A 506 -10.18 5.80 -30.05
N GLN A 507 -10.76 6.39 -31.10
CA GLN A 507 -11.10 7.82 -31.10
C GLN A 507 -12.13 8.20 -30.02
N VAL A 508 -13.08 7.31 -29.72
CA VAL A 508 -14.17 7.60 -28.78
C VAL A 508 -13.82 7.21 -27.34
N HIS A 509 -13.14 6.07 -27.17
CA HIS A 509 -12.92 5.42 -25.88
C HIS A 509 -11.45 5.36 -25.45
N GLY A 510 -10.52 5.77 -26.32
CA GLY A 510 -9.09 5.61 -26.12
C GLY A 510 -8.62 4.16 -26.25
N ASP A 511 -7.39 3.91 -25.80
CA ASP A 511 -6.71 2.61 -25.92
C ASP A 511 -6.93 1.71 -24.70
N ASN A 512 -8.14 1.71 -24.12
CA ASN A 512 -8.45 0.93 -22.92
C ASN A 512 -8.96 -0.48 -23.29
N PRO A 513 -8.16 -1.56 -23.11
CA PRO A 513 -8.56 -2.90 -23.52
C PRO A 513 -9.78 -3.41 -22.73
N LEU A 514 -9.95 -2.99 -21.46
CA LEU A 514 -11.12 -3.36 -20.65
C LEU A 514 -12.42 -2.80 -21.22
N ALA A 515 -12.38 -1.61 -21.83
CA ALA A 515 -13.56 -1.01 -22.44
C ALA A 515 -14.09 -1.84 -23.61
N VAL A 516 -13.18 -2.40 -24.42
CA VAL A 516 -13.52 -3.27 -25.55
C VAL A 516 -14.18 -4.55 -25.07
N TRP A 517 -13.57 -5.25 -24.11
CA TRP A 517 -14.14 -6.48 -23.56
C TRP A 517 -15.50 -6.24 -22.89
N LYS A 518 -15.69 -5.11 -22.19
CA LYS A 518 -17.01 -4.77 -21.61
C LYS A 518 -18.12 -4.67 -22.66
N VAL A 519 -17.82 -4.27 -23.90
CA VAL A 519 -18.79 -4.28 -25.01
C VAL A 519 -19.15 -5.71 -25.44
N PHE A 520 -18.15 -6.60 -25.51
CA PHE A 520 -18.39 -8.00 -25.86
C PHE A 520 -19.15 -8.79 -24.79
N ARG A 521 -19.21 -8.28 -23.55
CA ARG A 521 -19.86 -8.95 -22.41
C ARG A 521 -21.37 -9.19 -22.62
N THR A 522 -22.02 -8.39 -23.46
CA THR A 522 -23.45 -8.58 -23.78
C THR A 522 -23.71 -9.75 -24.75
N ASN A 523 -22.68 -10.26 -25.41
CA ASN A 523 -22.81 -11.38 -26.33
C ASN A 523 -22.59 -12.71 -25.60
N SER A 524 -23.67 -13.48 -25.45
CA SER A 524 -23.65 -14.76 -24.74
C SER A 524 -22.66 -15.78 -25.33
N SER A 525 -22.36 -15.73 -26.63
CA SER A 525 -21.45 -16.70 -27.25
C SER A 525 -19.97 -16.48 -26.92
N VAL A 526 -19.62 -15.31 -26.36
CA VAL A 526 -18.24 -14.96 -25.98
C VAL A 526 -18.14 -14.48 -24.54
N ALA A 527 -19.21 -14.67 -23.75
CA ALA A 527 -19.31 -14.13 -22.40
C ALA A 527 -18.24 -14.69 -21.46
N GLU A 528 -17.99 -16.01 -21.49
CA GLU A 528 -16.98 -16.63 -20.62
C GLU A 528 -15.56 -16.15 -20.97
N LEU A 529 -15.19 -16.08 -22.26
CA LEU A 529 -13.91 -15.50 -22.67
C LEU A 529 -13.78 -14.04 -22.25
N THR A 530 -14.87 -13.27 -22.41
CA THR A 530 -14.89 -11.86 -22.05
C THR A 530 -14.66 -11.65 -20.56
N ASN A 531 -15.34 -12.42 -19.70
CA ASN A 531 -15.15 -12.36 -18.26
C ASN A 531 -13.71 -12.75 -17.89
N PHE A 532 -13.17 -13.79 -18.53
CA PHE A 532 -11.80 -14.22 -18.34
C PHE A 532 -10.77 -13.14 -18.75
N ALA A 533 -10.98 -12.49 -19.89
CA ALA A 533 -10.11 -11.42 -20.38
C ALA A 533 -10.17 -10.18 -19.47
N ILE A 534 -11.37 -9.77 -19.03
CA ILE A 534 -11.53 -8.67 -18.07
C ILE A 534 -10.78 -8.97 -16.78
N MET A 535 -10.93 -10.19 -16.25
CA MET A 535 -10.23 -10.63 -15.04
C MET A 535 -8.71 -10.50 -15.22
N LEU A 536 -8.12 -11.08 -16.27
CA LEU A 536 -6.67 -11.01 -16.50
C LEU A 536 -6.16 -9.58 -16.72
N LEU A 537 -6.84 -8.79 -17.55
CA LEU A 537 -6.45 -7.41 -17.84
C LEU A 537 -6.68 -6.47 -16.65
N SER A 538 -7.51 -6.85 -15.67
CA SER A 538 -7.74 -6.05 -14.47
C SER A 538 -6.67 -6.22 -13.40
N ILE A 539 -5.82 -7.24 -13.54
CA ILE A 539 -4.67 -7.47 -12.67
C ILE A 539 -3.76 -6.24 -12.74
N SER A 540 -3.33 -5.71 -11.59
CA SER A 540 -2.19 -4.79 -11.54
C SER A 540 -0.97 -5.57 -11.10
N VAL A 541 0.12 -5.43 -11.86
CA VAL A 541 1.38 -6.15 -11.62
C VAL A 541 2.43 -5.30 -10.91
N ASN A 542 2.05 -4.13 -10.40
CA ASN A 542 2.98 -3.28 -9.66
C ASN A 542 2.44 -2.85 -8.30
N GLN A 543 3.36 -2.39 -7.48
CA GLN A 543 3.10 -1.88 -6.14
C GLN A 543 3.16 -0.36 -6.06
N ALA A 544 3.41 0.34 -7.17
CA ALA A 544 3.61 1.78 -7.16
C ALA A 544 2.39 2.57 -6.64
N GLY A 545 1.18 2.02 -6.78
CA GLY A 545 0.00 2.60 -6.15
C GLY A 545 0.00 2.53 -4.62
N LEU A 546 0.66 1.52 -4.03
CA LEU A 546 0.93 1.47 -2.59
C LEU A 546 1.89 2.60 -2.19
N GLU A 547 2.99 2.80 -2.91
CA GLU A 547 3.99 3.83 -2.61
C GLU A 547 3.41 5.25 -2.62
N ARG A 548 2.49 5.54 -3.56
CA ARG A 548 1.80 6.84 -3.60
C ARG A 548 0.83 7.02 -2.44
N ASN A 549 0.07 5.97 -2.11
CA ASN A 549 -0.77 5.96 -0.91
C ASN A 549 0.08 6.14 0.35
N PHE A 550 1.28 5.56 0.42
CA PHE A 550 2.21 5.76 1.52
C PHE A 550 2.74 7.18 1.62
N SER A 551 3.12 7.77 0.50
CA SER A 551 3.60 9.14 0.47
C SER A 551 2.52 10.07 1.01
N ASP A 552 1.27 9.91 0.55
CA ASP A 552 0.13 10.68 1.04
C ASP A 552 -0.17 10.41 2.53
N LEU A 553 -0.16 9.15 2.97
CA LEU A 553 -0.37 8.78 4.38
C LEU A 553 0.74 9.29 5.29
N LYS A 554 2.01 9.23 4.85
CA LYS A 554 3.18 9.72 5.58
C LYS A 554 3.08 11.23 5.74
N ILE A 555 2.80 11.95 4.64
CA ILE A 555 2.56 13.41 4.68
C ILE A 555 1.44 13.71 5.67
N LYS A 556 0.27 13.06 5.56
CA LYS A 556 -0.86 13.27 6.48
C LYS A 556 -0.47 13.00 7.94
N LYS A 557 0.22 11.89 8.24
CA LYS A 557 0.62 11.48 9.59
C LYS A 557 1.66 12.43 10.19
N THR A 558 2.79 12.61 9.52
CA THR A 558 3.90 13.46 10.02
C THR A 558 3.41 14.87 10.27
N TRP A 559 2.55 15.38 9.38
CA TRP A 559 2.06 16.73 9.48
C TRP A 559 0.96 16.91 10.54
N LEU A 560 0.09 15.92 10.75
CA LEU A 560 -0.82 15.87 11.91
C LEU A 560 -0.03 15.94 13.23
N LEU A 561 1.05 15.17 13.35
CA LEU A 561 1.88 15.14 14.55
C LEU A 561 2.63 16.45 14.78
N GLU A 562 3.31 16.96 13.75
CA GLU A 562 4.08 18.21 13.84
C GLU A 562 3.15 19.37 14.21
N LYS A 563 1.98 19.47 13.59
CA LYS A 563 1.01 20.52 13.92
C LYS A 563 0.40 20.38 15.28
N MET A 564 0.04 19.17 15.70
CA MET A 564 -0.47 18.99 17.06
C MET A 564 0.56 19.39 18.11
N SER A 565 1.86 19.20 17.84
CA SER A 565 2.93 19.72 18.70
C SER A 565 3.00 21.26 18.72
N LYS A 566 2.93 21.91 17.55
CA LYS A 566 2.93 23.38 17.40
C LYS A 566 1.69 24.03 18.01
N VAL A 567 0.50 23.47 17.76
CA VAL A 567 -0.78 23.92 18.36
C VAL A 567 -0.75 23.71 19.88
N SER A 568 -0.29 22.56 20.36
CA SER A 568 -0.15 22.33 21.80
C SER A 568 0.87 23.26 22.46
N ALA A 569 1.92 23.66 21.74
CA ALA A 569 2.87 24.67 22.21
C ALA A 569 2.24 26.07 22.23
N SER A 570 1.47 26.43 21.19
CA SER A 570 0.77 27.71 21.09
C SER A 570 -0.35 27.85 22.13
N ILE A 571 -1.16 26.82 22.36
CA ILE A 571 -2.18 26.79 23.43
C ILE A 571 -1.50 26.94 24.79
N ARG A 572 -0.40 26.22 25.03
CA ARG A 572 0.37 26.37 26.28
C ARG A 572 0.95 27.77 26.45
N ALA A 573 1.41 28.41 25.37
CA ALA A 573 1.88 29.79 25.40
C ALA A 573 0.72 30.78 25.69
N SER A 574 -0.43 30.63 25.04
CA SER A 574 -1.62 31.47 25.27
C SER A 574 -2.14 31.33 26.70
N HIS A 575 -2.30 30.09 27.18
CA HIS A 575 -2.71 29.84 28.56
C HIS A 575 -1.70 30.38 29.59
N LYS A 576 -0.41 30.43 29.24
CA LYS A 576 0.62 31.06 30.07
C LYS A 576 0.50 32.59 30.07
N GLU A 577 0.26 33.20 28.91
CA GLU A 577 0.02 34.65 28.80
C GLU A 577 -1.27 35.09 29.53
N GLU A 578 -2.29 34.24 29.52
CA GLU A 578 -3.57 34.47 30.22
C GLU A 578 -3.51 34.13 31.72
N GLY A 579 -2.38 33.60 32.22
CA GLY A 579 -2.23 33.20 33.61
C GLY A 579 -3.07 31.97 34.02
N LEU A 580 -3.62 31.23 33.06
CA LEU A 580 -4.38 29.99 33.28
C LEU A 580 -3.47 28.80 33.60
N ILE A 581 -2.21 28.86 33.19
CA ILE A 581 -1.18 27.89 33.55
C ILE A 581 -0.07 28.66 34.27
N GLU A 582 0.12 28.36 35.56
CA GLU A 582 1.29 28.85 36.30
C GLU A 582 2.56 28.25 35.68
N ASP A 583 3.62 29.06 35.65
CA ASP A 583 4.93 28.57 35.30
C ASP A 583 5.29 27.42 36.24
N CYS A 584 5.19 26.19 35.72
CA CYS A 584 5.73 25.03 36.37
C CYS A 584 7.22 25.27 36.53
N LYS A 585 7.62 25.79 37.69
CA LYS A 585 9.02 25.88 38.09
C LYS A 585 9.60 24.50 37.83
N LYS A 586 10.64 24.42 36.96
CA LYS A 586 11.33 23.16 36.66
C LYS A 586 11.49 22.44 38.00
N ARG A 587 10.82 21.30 38.16
CA ARG A 587 10.90 20.55 39.40
C ARG A 587 12.37 20.19 39.55
N LYS A 588 13.05 20.82 40.50
CA LYS A 588 14.34 20.33 40.96
C LYS A 588 14.03 19.05 41.72
N ASN A 589 13.91 17.94 40.98
CA ASN A 589 13.68 16.62 41.57
C ASN A 589 14.79 16.26 42.58
N HIS A 590 15.94 16.94 42.48
CA HIS A 590 17.04 16.85 43.43
C HIS A 590 17.51 18.26 43.83
N LYS A 591 17.91 18.43 45.10
CA LYS A 591 18.63 19.64 45.54
C LYS A 591 19.96 19.69 44.79
N ASP A 592 20.44 20.87 44.41
CA ASP A 592 21.71 21.03 43.69
C ASP A 592 22.89 20.39 44.46
N SER A 593 22.83 20.41 45.80
CA SER A 593 23.81 19.74 46.67
C SER A 593 23.83 18.21 46.52
N LYS A 594 22.69 17.60 46.15
CA LYS A 594 22.54 16.17 45.91
C LYS A 594 22.82 15.76 44.47
N LEU A 595 22.95 16.73 43.55
CA LEU A 595 23.26 16.46 42.16
C LEU A 595 24.69 15.93 42.02
N GLY A 596 25.62 16.46 42.82
CA GLY A 596 26.98 15.92 42.94
C GLY A 596 27.00 14.49 43.51
N GLU A 597 26.20 14.21 44.54
CA GLU A 597 26.13 12.85 45.13
C GLU A 597 25.47 11.82 44.19
N LEU A 598 24.47 12.23 43.40
CA LEU A 598 23.81 11.37 42.40
C LEU A 598 24.69 11.07 41.19
N LEU A 599 25.55 12.02 40.80
CA LEU A 599 26.55 11.83 39.76
C LEU A 599 27.77 11.02 40.24
N VAL A 600 27.95 10.88 41.56
CA VAL A 600 29.00 10.06 42.20
C VAL A 600 28.52 8.62 42.46
N VAL A 601 27.27 8.27 42.15
CA VAL A 601 26.83 6.87 42.13
C VAL A 601 27.62 6.15 41.04
N LEU A 602 28.55 5.29 41.46
CA LEU A 602 29.52 4.57 40.61
C LEU A 602 28.93 3.92 39.35
N HIS A 603 27.64 3.59 39.33
CA HIS A 603 27.04 2.82 38.24
C HIS A 603 26.82 3.55 36.90
N TYR A 604 26.92 4.88 36.80
CA TYR A 604 26.74 5.56 35.50
C TYR A 604 28.05 5.96 34.80
N ALA A 605 29.15 6.11 35.54
CA ALA A 605 30.46 6.35 34.94
C ALA A 605 31.01 5.06 34.31
N ASP A 606 30.84 3.93 35.00
CA ASP A 606 31.27 2.61 34.50
C ASP A 606 30.50 2.16 33.24
N LEU A 607 29.24 2.61 33.06
CA LEU A 607 28.44 2.32 31.86
C LEU A 607 28.79 3.19 30.65
N LEU A 608 29.49 4.30 30.83
CA LEU A 608 29.92 5.17 29.72
C LEU A 608 31.34 4.84 29.23
N GLU A 609 32.16 4.14 30.04
CA GLU A 609 33.47 3.65 29.60
C GLU A 609 33.40 2.29 28.87
N GLU A 610 32.31 1.53 28.99
CA GLU A 610 32.12 0.29 28.21
C GLU A 610 31.62 0.51 26.77
N ASP A 611 31.09 1.70 26.42
CA ASP A 611 30.60 1.99 25.06
C ASP A 611 31.67 2.60 24.12
N GLU A 612 32.82 3.08 24.63
CA GLU A 612 33.90 3.59 23.76
C GLU A 612 34.70 2.49 23.03
N VAL A 613 34.52 1.21 23.41
CA VAL A 613 35.10 0.06 22.69
C VAL A 613 34.20 -0.41 21.54
N MET A 614 32.92 -0.02 21.49
CA MET A 614 32.00 -0.39 20.40
C MET A 614 31.87 0.66 19.29
N THR A 615 32.18 1.94 19.56
CA THR A 615 32.07 3.02 18.55
C THR A 615 33.34 3.31 17.76
N SER A 616 34.49 2.71 18.10
CA SER A 616 35.75 2.89 17.37
C SER A 616 36.00 1.86 16.25
N GLN A 617 35.19 0.81 16.13
CA GLN A 617 35.26 -0.15 15.01
C GLN A 617 34.39 0.22 13.79
N ALA A 618 33.58 1.27 13.86
CA ALA A 618 32.74 1.71 12.75
C ALA A 618 33.51 2.52 11.67
N GLY A 619 34.73 2.98 11.96
CA GLY A 619 35.53 3.81 11.04
C GLY A 619 36.48 3.06 10.10
N GLU A 620 36.93 1.85 10.47
CA GLU A 620 38.00 1.16 9.74
C GLU A 620 37.52 -0.04 8.90
N ASN A 621 36.24 -0.40 8.98
CA ASN A 621 35.74 -1.63 8.36
C ASN A 621 35.15 -1.47 6.94
N SER A 622 35.33 -0.32 6.29
CA SER A 622 34.89 -0.13 4.90
C SER A 622 35.61 -1.09 3.93
N GLY A 623 36.84 -1.49 4.24
CA GLY A 623 37.59 -2.52 3.49
C GLY A 623 37.13 -3.95 3.79
N GLY A 624 36.68 -4.22 5.02
CA GLY A 624 36.09 -5.50 5.42
C GLY A 624 34.75 -5.72 4.73
N TRP A 625 33.88 -4.71 4.77
CA TRP A 625 32.56 -4.76 4.12
C TRP A 625 32.66 -4.90 2.60
N ARG A 626 33.62 -4.23 1.94
CA ARG A 626 33.86 -4.41 0.50
C ARG A 626 34.35 -5.81 0.14
N LYS A 627 35.17 -6.44 0.99
CA LYS A 627 35.60 -7.85 0.80
C LYS A 627 34.47 -8.83 1.07
N GLU A 628 33.63 -8.57 2.07
CA GLU A 628 32.43 -9.35 2.37
C GLU A 628 31.43 -9.28 1.21
N MET A 629 31.17 -8.07 0.69
CA MET A 629 30.34 -7.87 -0.49
C MET A 629 30.92 -8.54 -1.73
N LEU A 630 32.23 -8.45 -1.98
CA LEU A 630 32.84 -9.14 -3.11
C LEU A 630 32.67 -10.67 -3.02
N LYS A 631 32.73 -11.23 -1.80
CA LYS A 631 32.45 -12.66 -1.57
C LYS A 631 30.98 -12.99 -1.80
N TRP A 632 30.05 -12.10 -1.42
CA TRP A 632 28.62 -12.29 -1.67
C TRP A 632 28.31 -12.22 -3.17
N VAL A 633 28.86 -11.23 -3.87
CA VAL A 633 28.75 -11.11 -5.34
C VAL A 633 29.37 -12.32 -6.04
N GLN A 634 30.54 -12.80 -5.61
CA GLN A 634 31.15 -14.02 -6.16
C GLN A 634 30.33 -15.27 -5.86
N LYS A 635 29.81 -15.40 -4.63
CA LYS A 635 28.97 -16.54 -4.23
C LYS A 635 27.63 -16.53 -4.97
N GLU A 636 27.01 -15.36 -5.16
CA GLU A 636 25.80 -15.19 -5.96
C GLU A 636 26.10 -15.51 -7.43
N HIS A 637 27.27 -15.12 -7.95
CA HIS A 637 27.71 -15.47 -9.30
C HIS A 637 27.96 -16.98 -9.48
N GLU A 638 28.46 -17.66 -8.45
CA GLU A 638 28.69 -19.11 -8.42
C GLU A 638 27.38 -19.90 -8.24
N GLU A 639 26.45 -19.43 -7.40
CA GLU A 639 25.15 -20.07 -7.17
C GLU A 639 24.16 -19.83 -8.34
N ASP A 640 24.27 -18.68 -9.04
CA ASP A 640 23.49 -18.35 -10.23
C ASP A 640 23.81 -19.22 -11.45
N LEU A 641 24.96 -19.89 -11.48
CA LEU A 641 25.37 -20.68 -12.64
C LEU A 641 24.80 -22.11 -12.64
N ASP A 642 24.39 -22.67 -11.49
CA ASP A 642 23.97 -24.08 -11.40
C ASP A 642 22.63 -24.36 -10.67
N LEU A 643 22.12 -23.49 -9.78
CA LEU A 643 20.93 -23.83 -8.97
C LEU A 643 19.58 -23.38 -9.57
N ASP A 644 19.57 -22.26 -10.29
CA ASP A 644 18.33 -21.54 -10.59
C ASP A 644 17.52 -22.13 -11.76
N SER A 645 18.18 -22.91 -12.64
CA SER A 645 17.50 -23.61 -13.73
C SER A 645 16.64 -24.77 -13.23
N THR A 646 17.15 -25.53 -12.26
CA THR A 646 16.52 -26.75 -11.75
C THR A 646 15.31 -26.45 -10.85
N ILE A 647 15.39 -25.40 -10.02
CA ILE A 647 14.29 -25.01 -9.13
C ILE A 647 13.14 -24.38 -9.93
N ALA A 648 13.43 -23.45 -10.84
CA ALA A 648 12.40 -22.85 -11.69
C ALA A 648 11.69 -23.90 -12.54
N GLU A 649 12.43 -24.86 -13.11
CA GLU A 649 11.85 -25.97 -13.87
C GLU A 649 11.02 -26.91 -12.99
N SER A 650 11.44 -27.16 -11.75
CA SER A 650 10.69 -27.98 -10.77
C SER A 650 9.38 -27.33 -10.33
N VAL A 651 9.42 -26.06 -9.89
CA VAL A 651 8.24 -25.28 -9.46
C VAL A 651 7.21 -25.24 -10.58
N ALA A 652 7.69 -25.05 -11.79
CA ALA A 652 6.81 -24.79 -12.89
C ALA A 652 6.31 -26.10 -13.54
N ASN A 653 7.07 -27.20 -13.47
CA ASN A 653 6.54 -28.55 -13.69
C ASN A 653 5.49 -28.97 -12.64
N ALA A 654 5.63 -28.54 -11.38
CA ALA A 654 4.66 -28.80 -10.32
C ALA A 654 3.34 -28.04 -10.55
N ALA A 655 3.43 -26.78 -11.00
CA ALA A 655 2.25 -25.96 -11.28
C ALA A 655 1.51 -26.35 -12.58
N TYR A 656 2.22 -26.80 -13.62
CA TYR A 656 1.65 -26.93 -14.98
C TYR A 656 1.72 -28.34 -15.59
N GLY A 657 2.34 -29.31 -14.91
CA GLY A 657 2.44 -30.71 -15.34
C GLY A 657 3.55 -31.00 -16.36
N ARG A 658 3.97 -32.27 -16.47
CA ARG A 658 5.16 -32.71 -17.24
C ARG A 658 5.17 -32.40 -18.75
N ASN A 659 4.03 -32.11 -19.37
CA ASN A 659 3.97 -31.77 -20.80
C ASN A 659 4.23 -30.27 -21.08
N TRP A 660 4.32 -29.44 -20.03
CA TRP A 660 4.49 -27.99 -20.12
C TRP A 660 5.92 -27.57 -20.55
N SER A 661 6.93 -28.39 -20.24
CA SER A 661 8.36 -28.11 -20.47
C SER A 661 8.79 -27.98 -21.94
N ARG A 662 7.92 -28.30 -22.90
CA ARG A 662 8.28 -28.20 -24.34
C ARG A 662 8.14 -26.80 -24.91
N TRP A 663 7.29 -25.93 -24.36
CA TRP A 663 7.04 -24.62 -24.94
C TRP A 663 7.35 -23.45 -24.02
N LEU A 664 7.26 -23.60 -22.69
CA LEU A 664 7.67 -22.59 -21.70
C LEU A 664 8.66 -23.20 -20.69
N PRO A 665 9.56 -22.38 -20.12
CA PRO A 665 9.72 -20.93 -20.32
C PRO A 665 10.31 -20.57 -21.70
N ARG A 666 9.91 -19.42 -22.27
CA ARG A 666 10.48 -18.84 -23.50
C ARG A 666 11.27 -17.58 -23.17
N SER A 667 12.39 -17.37 -23.86
CA SER A 667 13.15 -16.13 -23.75
C SER A 667 12.42 -14.99 -24.46
N LEU A 668 12.64 -13.76 -23.99
CA LEU A 668 12.21 -12.56 -24.71
C LEU A 668 12.83 -12.49 -26.10
N GLU A 669 14.06 -13.02 -26.25
CA GLU A 669 14.68 -13.16 -27.56
C GLU A 669 13.86 -13.99 -28.54
N LEU A 670 13.30 -15.12 -28.12
CA LEU A 670 12.49 -15.96 -29.02
C LEU A 670 11.13 -15.32 -29.27
N LEU A 671 10.52 -14.74 -28.23
CA LEU A 671 9.20 -14.13 -28.33
C LEU A 671 9.19 -12.89 -29.23
N PHE A 672 10.18 -12.01 -29.12
CA PHE A 672 10.21 -10.70 -29.77
C PHE A 672 11.38 -10.54 -30.76
N GLY A 673 12.30 -11.50 -30.82
CA GLY A 673 13.38 -11.52 -31.79
C GLY A 673 12.92 -11.97 -33.18
N GLY A 674 13.61 -11.50 -34.20
CA GLY A 674 13.30 -11.87 -35.58
C GLY A 674 12.15 -11.08 -36.21
N VAL A 675 11.53 -10.13 -35.50
CA VAL A 675 10.67 -9.11 -36.12
C VAL A 675 11.55 -8.30 -37.08
N LYS A 676 11.58 -8.70 -38.37
CA LYS A 676 12.19 -7.90 -39.44
C LYS A 676 11.47 -6.56 -39.39
N ARG A 677 12.18 -5.47 -39.05
CA ARG A 677 11.61 -4.12 -38.90
C ARG A 677 10.60 -3.83 -40.01
N LEU A 678 9.32 -3.99 -39.70
CA LEU A 678 8.20 -3.41 -40.46
C LEU A 678 8.04 -1.91 -40.10
N ILE A 679 8.91 -1.39 -39.22
CA ILE A 679 9.01 0.02 -38.86
C ILE A 679 9.83 0.76 -39.93
N ARG A 680 9.19 1.05 -41.08
CA ARG A 680 9.36 2.23 -41.96
C ARG A 680 8.70 1.97 -43.32
N MET A 681 7.40 2.24 -43.48
CA MET A 681 6.77 2.60 -44.78
C MET A 681 5.46 3.40 -44.61
N SER A 682 5.41 4.40 -43.71
CA SER A 682 4.25 5.31 -43.61
C SER A 682 4.60 6.80 -43.58
N ARG A 683 5.73 7.17 -44.20
CA ARG A 683 6.01 8.55 -44.62
C ARG A 683 6.82 8.52 -45.90
N ASP A 684 6.11 8.49 -47.03
CA ASP A 684 6.51 9.12 -48.29
C ASP A 684 5.27 9.13 -49.20
N ASP A 685 4.32 10.01 -48.88
CA ASP A 685 3.42 10.59 -49.87
C ASP A 685 4.06 11.91 -50.31
N GLY A 686 4.57 11.95 -51.54
CA GLY A 686 5.27 13.10 -52.08
C GLY A 686 5.76 12.95 -53.52
N SER A 687 4.94 12.39 -54.43
CA SER A 687 5.00 12.70 -55.86
C SER A 687 3.61 12.68 -56.49
#